data_AF-A0A0F0H370-F1
#
_entry.id   AF-A0A0F0H370-F1
#
_cell.length_a   1.000
_cell.length_b   1.000
_cell.length_c   1.000
_cell.angle_alpha   90.00
_cell.angle_beta   90.00
_cell.angle_gamma   90.00
#
_symmetry.space_group_name_H-M   'P 1'
#
loop_
_entity.id
_entity.type
_entity.pdbx_description
1 polymer ?
#
loop_
_entity_poly.entity_id
_entity_poly.type
_entity_poly.pdbx_seq_one_letter_code
_entity_poly.pdbx_strand_id
1 'polypeptide(L)'
;MDVPCAPGQLHYNFVLNAFTARPVHLPALSFDGSFIGLACGNFSEDRSHTPVPVISGFKYHDVNRNGVRDPGEPGLAGWRMTLHRDRSDAGQNTGEVATTPTDANGYYEFRLDRHLPGDYAVTEENRADWTRTSGTERHGIHVPIGAGNTRYEGRDFGNVETKADAVKVAFDVVDPPAKLTADIEQTLRVRAILENRGPAPIIDVQDVVTASGEPDCTFRQPPAATRRLVLGQPVEVIFEVQFTCTEPSFHKFTFDNALDVTTPGVTDPDPSSNRRSTTTTIPVFDESDVGIDSTQLDCVTRTYVRDQFECTVTAVAVNRGDHSPASTDVTLGLTGPADCTLTATTPTTHEVSISSPVTVSSKWNVTCANRSYHDFAASSKAVLDHLHVIDPDSSNDTGSATDRVEVFERVDLSVSDIRLTCTERQYQMRTFDCTSKVTVANAGPADAVQTLTTVTFGAPADCTITPNTGQQQTHVLNAGATATFTKNWTVSCSENRRHLLSTSAVIAANEPHPEDTNRANDVRSISWVPPDVKPRSFPSSINVKKEGLIPVAILSTAEFNAVTQVDRTSLTFGATGLEQSFVRCGSPGEDVNDDGRADLVCQFDTTKTGLTCGMTTATLVGRTVDGRRFEGQDDVKLTGC
;
A
#
# COMPACT_ATOMS: atom_id res chain seq x y z
N MET A 1 20.97 -30.15 -110.48
CA MET A 1 20.58 -30.27 -111.89
C MET A 1 20.72 -31.74 -112.24
N ASP A 2 19.61 -32.41 -112.55
CA ASP A 2 19.60 -33.79 -112.99
C ASP A 2 20.25 -33.88 -114.38
N VAL A 3 21.46 -34.43 -114.44
CA VAL A 3 22.07 -34.85 -115.70
C VAL A 3 21.76 -36.35 -115.86
N PRO A 4 20.92 -36.75 -116.82
CA PRO A 4 20.60 -38.16 -117.03
C PRO A 4 21.85 -38.87 -117.56
N CYS A 5 22.46 -39.71 -116.73
CA CYS A 5 23.58 -40.55 -117.15
C CYS A 5 23.05 -41.64 -118.10
N ALA A 6 23.55 -41.65 -119.33
CA ALA A 6 23.26 -42.71 -120.31
C ALA A 6 23.78 -44.08 -119.82
N PRO A 7 23.10 -45.20 -120.14
CA PRO A 7 23.57 -46.53 -119.76
C PRO A 7 24.87 -46.85 -120.52
N GLY A 8 26.01 -46.86 -119.83
CA GLY A 8 27.31 -47.19 -120.43
C GLY A 8 28.57 -46.55 -119.82
N GLN A 9 28.45 -45.62 -118.86
CA GLN A 9 29.62 -44.93 -118.25
C GLN A 9 29.93 -45.31 -116.79
N LEU A 10 29.35 -46.40 -116.27
CA LEU A 10 29.71 -46.91 -114.94
C LEU A 10 30.99 -47.77 -115.04
N HIS A 11 32.14 -47.15 -114.80
CA HIS A 11 33.39 -47.86 -114.59
C HIS A 11 33.69 -47.95 -113.09
N TYR A 12 33.67 -49.17 -112.55
CA TYR A 12 34.23 -49.44 -111.23
C TYR A 12 35.75 -49.38 -111.34
N ASN A 13 36.35 -48.27 -110.90
CA ASN A 13 37.79 -48.12 -110.86
C ASN A 13 38.30 -48.30 -109.43
N PHE A 14 39.36 -49.10 -109.27
CA PHE A 14 40.06 -49.30 -108.01
C PHE A 14 40.94 -48.08 -107.71
N VAL A 15 40.72 -47.41 -106.58
CA VAL A 15 41.65 -46.39 -106.11
C VAL A 15 42.75 -47.07 -105.29
N LEU A 16 43.91 -47.27 -105.90
CA LEU A 16 45.14 -47.73 -105.25
C LEU A 16 46.00 -46.53 -104.88
N ASN A 17 45.74 -45.93 -103.71
CA ASN A 17 46.65 -45.10 -102.88
C ASN A 17 45.78 -44.50 -101.76
N ALA A 18 45.90 -44.77 -100.45
CA ALA A 18 47.04 -45.14 -99.61
C ALA A 18 46.72 -46.28 -98.58
N PHE A 19 45.67 -47.08 -98.80
CA PHE A 19 45.28 -48.19 -97.91
C PHE A 19 45.93 -49.52 -98.31
N THR A 20 47.26 -49.65 -98.19
CA THR A 20 48.01 -50.79 -98.79
C THR A 20 47.90 -52.14 -98.05
N ALA A 21 47.17 -52.23 -96.92
CA ALA A 21 47.04 -53.48 -96.17
C ALA A 21 45.63 -54.11 -96.20
N ARG A 22 44.60 -53.33 -96.54
CA ARG A 22 43.22 -53.79 -96.77
C ARG A 22 42.56 -52.85 -97.79
N PRO A 23 42.28 -53.28 -99.03
CA PRO A 23 41.63 -52.41 -100.00
C PRO A 23 40.24 -52.01 -99.47
N VAL A 24 40.02 -50.70 -99.29
CA VAL A 24 38.70 -50.17 -98.98
C VAL A 24 37.98 -49.98 -100.31
N HIS A 25 36.91 -50.75 -100.52
CA HIS A 25 36.05 -50.60 -101.70
C HIS A 25 35.12 -49.42 -101.47
N LEU A 26 35.49 -48.27 -102.04
CA LEU A 26 34.65 -47.08 -102.04
C LEU A 26 33.96 -46.97 -103.40
N PRO A 27 32.62 -47.02 -103.46
CA PRO A 27 31.91 -46.63 -104.67
C PRO A 27 32.14 -45.12 -104.86
N ALA A 28 32.84 -44.75 -105.93
CA ALA A 28 33.09 -43.37 -106.29
C ALA A 28 32.42 -43.05 -107.63
N LEU A 29 31.87 -41.85 -107.74
CA LEU A 29 31.38 -41.29 -109.00
C LEU A 29 32.51 -40.44 -109.59
N SER A 30 32.91 -40.69 -110.83
CA SER A 30 33.85 -39.81 -111.54
C SER A 30 33.09 -38.87 -112.48
N PHE A 31 33.40 -37.58 -112.44
CA PHE A 31 32.89 -36.58 -113.36
C PHE A 31 34.04 -35.64 -113.79
N ASP A 32 34.23 -35.50 -115.11
CA ASP A 32 35.23 -34.60 -115.73
C ASP A 32 36.66 -34.76 -115.19
N GLY A 33 37.14 -36.01 -115.08
CA GLY A 33 38.49 -36.34 -114.61
C GLY A 33 38.71 -36.23 -113.10
N SER A 34 37.72 -35.74 -112.35
CA SER A 34 37.72 -35.69 -110.88
C SER A 34 36.84 -36.82 -110.31
N PHE A 35 37.21 -37.37 -109.15
CA PHE A 35 36.38 -38.34 -108.43
C PHE A 35 35.71 -37.69 -107.21
N ILE A 36 34.44 -38.00 -107.00
CA ILE A 36 33.74 -37.76 -105.74
C ILE A 36 33.42 -39.15 -105.18
N GLY A 37 34.27 -39.60 -104.26
CA GLY A 37 34.02 -40.78 -103.44
C GLY A 37 33.64 -40.33 -102.05
N LEU A 38 32.44 -40.70 -101.59
CA LEU A 38 32.09 -40.51 -100.18
C LEU A 38 32.63 -41.70 -99.40
N ALA A 39 33.80 -41.50 -98.78
CA ALA A 39 34.35 -42.45 -97.83
C ALA A 39 33.66 -42.25 -96.47
N CYS A 40 32.66 -43.06 -96.16
CA CYS A 40 32.04 -43.06 -94.83
C CYS A 40 32.88 -43.92 -93.87
N GLY A 41 33.59 -43.27 -92.95
CA GLY A 41 34.41 -43.96 -91.96
C GLY A 41 35.39 -43.03 -91.27
N ASN A 42 36.05 -43.54 -90.23
CA ASN A 42 37.09 -42.82 -89.52
C ASN A 42 38.46 -43.36 -89.96
N PHE A 43 39.22 -42.57 -90.72
CA PHE A 43 40.48 -42.98 -91.33
C PHE A 43 41.67 -42.28 -90.66
N SER A 44 42.78 -42.98 -90.49
CA SER A 44 44.05 -42.46 -89.94
C SER A 44 45.20 -42.86 -90.86
N GLU A 45 46.18 -41.97 -91.01
CA GLU A 45 47.45 -42.27 -91.69
C GLU A 45 48.37 -43.14 -90.82
N ASP A 46 48.22 -43.08 -89.49
CA ASP A 46 48.87 -43.98 -88.54
C ASP A 46 48.16 -45.35 -88.52
N ARG A 47 48.91 -46.41 -88.83
CA ARG A 47 48.44 -47.81 -88.88
C ARG A 47 48.49 -48.53 -87.53
N SER A 48 49.05 -47.91 -86.49
CA SER A 48 49.22 -48.55 -85.19
C SER A 48 47.93 -48.62 -84.37
N HIS A 49 46.98 -47.72 -84.61
CA HIS A 49 45.69 -47.66 -83.90
C HIS A 49 44.55 -47.21 -84.82
N THR A 50 43.37 -47.81 -84.67
CA THR A 50 42.13 -47.30 -85.30
C THR A 50 41.70 -46.03 -84.57
N PRO A 51 41.53 -44.88 -85.25
CA PRO A 51 41.10 -43.67 -84.59
C PRO A 51 39.64 -43.83 -84.13
N VAL A 52 39.36 -43.62 -82.85
CA VAL A 52 38.02 -43.76 -82.27
C VAL A 52 37.62 -42.44 -81.63
N PRO A 53 36.59 -41.75 -82.15
CA PRO A 53 36.08 -40.56 -81.49
C PRO A 53 35.49 -40.95 -80.13
N VAL A 54 35.65 -40.06 -79.16
CA VAL A 54 35.14 -40.28 -77.80
C VAL A 54 34.18 -39.16 -77.45
N ILE A 55 33.01 -39.53 -76.92
CA ILE A 55 32.10 -38.58 -76.28
C ILE A 55 32.25 -38.77 -74.77
N SER A 56 32.55 -37.72 -74.03
CA SER A 56 32.76 -37.82 -72.58
C SER A 56 32.25 -36.59 -71.84
N GLY A 57 32.04 -36.77 -70.54
CA GLY A 57 31.61 -35.71 -69.64
C GLY A 57 31.73 -36.14 -68.19
N PHE A 58 31.26 -35.27 -67.30
CA PHE A 58 31.23 -35.49 -65.87
C PHE A 58 29.81 -35.44 -65.33
N LYS A 59 29.51 -36.38 -64.45
CA LYS A 59 28.40 -36.31 -63.52
C LYS A 59 28.93 -35.74 -62.21
N TYR A 60 28.35 -34.65 -61.71
CA TYR A 60 28.82 -33.98 -60.49
C TYR A 60 27.67 -33.63 -59.55
N HIS A 61 27.99 -33.55 -58.25
CA HIS A 61 27.08 -33.02 -57.25
C HIS A 61 27.13 -31.49 -57.34
N ASP A 62 26.09 -30.90 -57.90
CA ASP A 62 25.95 -29.45 -57.97
C ASP A 62 25.46 -28.94 -56.61
N VAL A 63 26.41 -28.62 -55.74
CA VAL A 63 26.18 -28.31 -54.32
C VAL A 63 25.47 -26.97 -54.18
N ASN A 64 25.76 -26.02 -55.06
CA ASN A 64 25.22 -24.66 -55.02
C ASN A 64 24.01 -24.45 -55.96
N ARG A 65 23.65 -25.47 -56.75
CA ARG A 65 22.50 -25.52 -57.68
C ARG A 65 22.59 -24.53 -58.84
N ASN A 66 23.78 -24.13 -59.26
CA ASN A 66 23.94 -23.14 -60.33
C ASN A 66 23.97 -23.75 -61.75
N GLY A 67 23.95 -25.08 -61.86
CA GLY A 67 23.96 -25.83 -63.12
C GLY A 67 25.31 -25.86 -63.83
N VAL A 68 26.38 -25.44 -63.17
CA VAL A 68 27.76 -25.37 -63.65
C VAL A 68 28.67 -26.14 -62.70
N ARG A 69 29.59 -26.94 -63.24
CA ARG A 69 30.56 -27.67 -62.41
C ARG A 69 31.62 -26.71 -61.87
N ASP A 70 31.57 -26.44 -60.57
CA ASP A 70 32.51 -25.54 -59.90
C ASP A 70 33.72 -26.28 -59.28
N PRO A 71 34.85 -25.57 -59.05
CA PRO A 71 35.96 -26.13 -58.30
C PRO A 71 35.53 -26.60 -56.90
N GLY A 72 35.75 -27.88 -56.60
CA GLY A 72 35.42 -28.49 -55.31
C GLY A 72 34.12 -29.31 -55.29
N GLU A 73 33.33 -29.27 -56.36
CA GLU A 73 32.13 -30.11 -56.48
C GLU A 73 32.51 -31.57 -56.80
N PRO A 74 32.08 -32.53 -55.96
CA PRO A 74 32.48 -33.92 -56.12
C PRO A 74 31.79 -34.56 -57.32
N GLY A 75 32.49 -35.50 -57.96
CA GLY A 75 31.89 -36.36 -58.97
C GLY A 75 30.90 -37.36 -58.35
N LEU A 76 29.84 -37.71 -59.09
CA LEU A 76 28.89 -38.72 -58.65
C LEU A 76 29.13 -40.03 -59.39
N ALA A 77 29.53 -41.06 -58.64
CA ALA A 77 29.85 -42.37 -59.17
C ALA A 77 28.61 -43.25 -59.40
N GLY A 78 28.73 -44.19 -60.35
CA GLY A 78 27.74 -45.24 -60.59
C GLY A 78 26.44 -44.77 -61.23
N TRP A 79 26.38 -43.55 -61.78
CA TRP A 79 25.22 -43.09 -62.56
C TRP A 79 25.26 -43.67 -63.96
N ARG A 80 24.19 -44.32 -64.38
CA ARG A 80 24.07 -44.83 -65.75
C ARG A 80 23.90 -43.66 -66.72
N MET A 81 24.85 -43.53 -67.63
CA MET A 81 24.77 -42.67 -68.80
C MET A 81 24.37 -43.51 -70.01
N THR A 82 23.52 -42.96 -70.86
CA THR A 82 23.04 -43.62 -72.08
C THR A 82 23.39 -42.81 -73.30
N LEU A 83 24.08 -43.43 -74.27
CA LEU A 83 24.34 -42.88 -75.58
C LEU A 83 23.23 -43.31 -76.54
N HIS A 84 22.61 -42.33 -77.17
CA HIS A 84 21.62 -42.50 -78.21
C HIS A 84 22.17 -42.04 -79.55
N ARG A 85 21.77 -42.71 -80.62
CA ARG A 85 21.95 -42.24 -82.00
C ARG A 85 20.63 -41.70 -82.51
N ASP A 86 20.59 -40.41 -82.83
CA ASP A 86 19.43 -39.74 -83.43
C ASP A 86 19.40 -39.85 -84.94
N ARG A 87 20.58 -39.78 -85.55
CA ARG A 87 20.74 -39.87 -87.00
C ARG A 87 22.05 -40.58 -87.32
N SER A 88 22.03 -41.39 -88.36
CA SER A 88 23.26 -41.88 -88.99
C SER A 88 23.42 -41.20 -90.35
N ASP A 89 24.62 -40.73 -90.64
CA ASP A 89 24.97 -40.21 -91.98
C ASP A 89 25.31 -41.33 -92.96
N ALA A 90 25.35 -42.58 -92.48
CA ALA A 90 25.79 -43.74 -93.24
C ALA A 90 24.93 -45.00 -92.97
N GLY A 91 23.67 -44.82 -92.57
CA GLY A 91 22.64 -45.87 -92.60
C GLY A 91 22.56 -46.83 -91.40
N GLN A 92 23.20 -46.53 -90.26
CA GLN A 92 22.98 -47.30 -89.02
C GLN A 92 21.65 -46.94 -88.35
N ASN A 93 21.01 -47.94 -87.71
CA ASN A 93 19.77 -47.76 -86.96
C ASN A 93 19.92 -46.74 -85.83
N THR A 94 18.86 -45.96 -85.60
CA THR A 94 18.75 -44.97 -84.52
C THR A 94 18.21 -45.62 -83.24
N GLY A 95 18.37 -44.94 -82.09
CA GLY A 95 17.98 -45.43 -80.76
C GLY A 95 19.15 -45.50 -79.77
N GLU A 96 18.95 -46.18 -78.64
CA GLU A 96 20.00 -46.43 -77.65
C GLU A 96 21.09 -47.34 -78.25
N VAL A 97 22.35 -46.94 -78.13
CA VAL A 97 23.48 -47.66 -78.74
C VAL A 97 24.54 -48.10 -77.74
N ALA A 98 24.64 -47.47 -76.57
CA ALA A 98 25.54 -47.88 -75.50
C ALA A 98 25.09 -47.30 -74.14
N THR A 99 25.48 -47.96 -73.05
CA THR A 99 25.39 -47.42 -71.68
C THR A 99 26.72 -47.58 -70.95
N THR A 100 27.02 -46.67 -70.02
CA THR A 100 28.20 -46.76 -69.16
C THR A 100 27.91 -46.13 -67.80
N PRO A 101 28.37 -46.69 -66.67
CA PRO A 101 28.33 -46.01 -65.39
C PRO A 101 29.42 -44.94 -65.29
N THR A 102 29.17 -43.88 -64.54
CA THR A 102 30.21 -42.93 -64.15
C THR A 102 31.20 -43.55 -63.17
N ASP A 103 32.47 -43.17 -63.26
CA ASP A 103 33.53 -43.64 -62.36
C ASP A 103 33.51 -42.92 -61.00
N ALA A 104 34.49 -43.22 -60.13
CA ALA A 104 34.60 -42.63 -58.79
C ALA A 104 34.72 -41.09 -58.78
N ASN A 105 35.20 -40.49 -59.88
CA ASN A 105 35.32 -39.05 -60.06
C ASN A 105 34.16 -38.46 -60.88
N GLY A 106 33.12 -39.26 -61.14
CA GLY A 106 31.96 -38.89 -61.95
C GLY A 106 32.22 -38.86 -63.45
N TYR A 107 33.40 -39.27 -63.93
CA TYR A 107 33.72 -39.25 -65.36
C TYR A 107 33.02 -40.41 -66.09
N TYR A 108 32.56 -40.15 -67.30
CA TYR A 108 32.08 -41.18 -68.19
C TYR A 108 32.61 -40.95 -69.61
N GLU A 109 32.81 -42.04 -70.36
CA GLU A 109 33.17 -41.98 -71.77
C GLU A 109 32.44 -43.03 -72.61
N PHE A 110 32.09 -42.63 -73.83
CA PHE A 110 31.64 -43.51 -74.88
C PHE A 110 32.65 -43.49 -76.02
N ARG A 111 33.32 -44.62 -76.22
CA ARG A 111 34.19 -44.84 -77.37
C ARG A 111 33.32 -45.26 -78.55
N LEU A 112 33.32 -44.48 -79.62
CA LEU A 112 32.49 -44.75 -80.80
C LEU A 112 33.11 -45.82 -81.73
N ASP A 113 33.75 -46.84 -81.16
CA ASP A 113 34.28 -47.96 -81.94
C ASP A 113 33.11 -48.71 -82.58
N ARG A 114 33.12 -48.82 -83.91
CA ARG A 114 32.03 -49.40 -84.74
C ARG A 114 30.72 -48.59 -84.78
N HIS A 115 30.72 -47.36 -84.28
CA HIS A 115 29.59 -46.45 -84.39
C HIS A 115 29.85 -45.42 -85.51
N LEU A 116 28.96 -45.33 -86.50
CA LEU A 116 29.14 -44.47 -87.69
C LEU A 116 28.92 -42.98 -87.38
N PRO A 117 29.49 -42.06 -88.17
CA PRO A 117 29.19 -40.63 -88.10
C PRO A 117 27.68 -40.33 -88.12
N GLY A 118 27.31 -39.24 -87.44
CA GLY A 118 25.92 -38.80 -87.31
C GLY A 118 25.65 -38.05 -86.02
N ASP A 119 24.37 -37.84 -85.75
CA ASP A 119 23.88 -37.12 -84.58
C ASP A 119 23.69 -38.10 -83.43
N TYR A 120 24.34 -37.84 -82.31
CA TYR A 120 24.19 -38.58 -81.07
C TYR A 120 23.65 -37.67 -79.98
N ALA A 121 23.15 -38.27 -78.91
CA ALA A 121 23.00 -37.54 -77.66
C ALA A 121 23.26 -38.42 -76.45
N VAL A 122 23.70 -37.78 -75.37
CA VAL A 122 23.84 -38.42 -74.07
C VAL A 122 22.68 -38.01 -73.17
N THR A 123 22.13 -38.98 -72.44
CA THR A 123 21.17 -38.77 -71.35
C THR A 123 21.66 -39.45 -70.08
N GLU A 124 21.23 -38.95 -68.93
CA GLU A 124 21.45 -39.59 -67.63
C GLU A 124 20.26 -40.43 -67.17
N GLU A 125 20.48 -41.35 -66.25
CA GLU A 125 19.39 -41.95 -65.48
C GLU A 125 18.74 -40.94 -64.52
N ASN A 126 17.44 -41.07 -64.29
CA ASN A 126 16.72 -40.30 -63.28
C ASN A 126 16.69 -41.07 -61.94
N ARG A 127 16.96 -40.39 -60.81
CA ARG A 127 16.90 -40.96 -59.46
C ARG A 127 15.95 -40.13 -58.59
N ALA A 128 15.05 -40.79 -57.86
CA ALA A 128 13.95 -40.14 -57.12
C ALA A 128 14.40 -39.10 -56.07
N ASP A 129 15.60 -39.23 -55.51
CA ASP A 129 16.14 -38.35 -54.46
C ASP A 129 17.14 -37.30 -54.98
N TRP A 130 17.19 -37.14 -56.30
CA TRP A 130 18.11 -36.23 -56.98
C TRP A 130 17.35 -35.39 -58.00
N THR A 131 17.64 -34.10 -58.06
CA THR A 131 17.14 -33.22 -59.12
C THR A 131 18.28 -32.83 -60.03
N ARG A 132 18.08 -32.92 -61.34
CA ARG A 132 19.00 -32.37 -62.33
C ARG A 132 18.98 -30.84 -62.26
N THR A 133 20.14 -30.24 -62.10
CA THR A 133 20.35 -28.79 -62.06
C THR A 133 21.02 -28.28 -63.35
N SER A 134 21.69 -29.16 -64.11
CA SER A 134 22.24 -28.80 -65.42
C SER A 134 21.16 -28.70 -66.51
N GLY A 135 21.35 -27.76 -67.44
CA GLY A 135 20.29 -27.24 -68.32
C GLY A 135 19.62 -28.23 -69.28
N THR A 136 20.38 -29.07 -69.99
CA THR A 136 19.81 -29.95 -71.03
C THR A 136 19.64 -31.38 -70.56
N GLU A 137 18.41 -31.91 -70.65
CA GLU A 137 18.11 -33.35 -70.40
C GLU A 137 18.87 -34.28 -71.33
N ARG A 138 19.22 -33.78 -72.51
CA ARG A 138 19.79 -34.54 -73.60
C ARG A 138 20.85 -33.70 -74.30
N HIS A 139 22.11 -34.08 -74.13
CA HIS A 139 23.23 -33.35 -74.71
C HIS A 139 23.50 -33.86 -76.14
N GLY A 140 23.02 -33.13 -77.14
CA GLY A 140 23.25 -33.45 -78.55
C GLY A 140 24.70 -33.21 -79.00
N ILE A 141 25.20 -34.06 -79.87
CA ILE A 141 26.53 -33.97 -80.47
C ILE A 141 26.49 -34.51 -81.89
N HIS A 142 26.86 -33.66 -82.85
CA HIS A 142 27.12 -34.09 -84.21
C HIS A 142 28.55 -34.60 -84.32
N VAL A 143 28.72 -35.86 -84.71
CA VAL A 143 30.02 -36.47 -85.00
C VAL A 143 30.17 -36.54 -86.52
N PRO A 144 30.94 -35.63 -87.15
CA PRO A 144 31.10 -35.60 -88.59
C PRO A 144 31.89 -36.80 -89.09
N ILE A 145 31.77 -37.05 -90.39
CA ILE A 145 32.63 -38.00 -91.10
C ILE A 145 34.09 -37.55 -90.96
N GLY A 146 35.00 -38.49 -90.65
CA GLY A 146 36.41 -38.20 -90.47
C GLY A 146 36.79 -37.53 -89.14
N ALA A 147 35.97 -37.68 -88.09
CA ALA A 147 36.23 -37.10 -86.76
C ALA A 147 37.56 -37.52 -86.08
N GLY A 148 38.31 -38.48 -86.62
CA GLY A 148 39.58 -38.96 -86.09
C GLY A 148 39.50 -39.39 -84.62
N ASN A 149 40.53 -39.06 -83.85
CA ASN A 149 40.57 -39.26 -82.39
C ASN A 149 39.96 -38.07 -81.62
N THR A 150 39.04 -37.32 -82.23
CA THR A 150 38.44 -36.15 -81.58
C THR A 150 37.72 -36.58 -80.31
N ARG A 151 37.98 -35.81 -79.24
CA ARG A 151 37.28 -35.93 -77.96
C ARG A 151 36.21 -34.84 -77.90
N TYR A 152 34.96 -35.28 -77.83
CA TYR A 152 33.80 -34.44 -77.61
C TYR A 152 33.50 -34.39 -76.10
N GLU A 153 34.18 -33.48 -75.41
CA GLU A 153 34.09 -33.28 -73.97
C GLU A 153 32.97 -32.28 -73.59
N GLY A 154 32.79 -32.00 -72.29
CA GLY A 154 31.83 -31.00 -71.79
C GLY A 154 30.37 -31.42 -71.94
N ARG A 155 30.10 -32.71 -71.77
CA ARG A 155 28.75 -33.29 -71.75
C ARG A 155 28.36 -33.55 -70.30
N ASP A 156 28.39 -32.49 -69.51
CA ASP A 156 28.34 -32.61 -68.05
C ASP A 156 26.90 -32.55 -67.52
N PHE A 157 26.64 -33.36 -66.49
CA PHE A 157 25.36 -33.47 -65.81
C PHE A 157 25.52 -33.14 -64.33
N GLY A 158 24.87 -32.06 -63.88
CA GLY A 158 24.86 -31.62 -62.49
C GLY A 158 23.56 -32.03 -61.83
N ASN A 159 23.63 -32.70 -60.68
CA ASN A 159 22.46 -33.02 -59.87
C ASN A 159 22.71 -32.71 -58.41
N VAL A 160 21.63 -32.46 -57.67
CA VAL A 160 21.65 -32.18 -56.23
C VAL A 160 20.67 -33.09 -55.50
N GLU A 161 20.99 -33.47 -54.27
CA GLU A 161 20.09 -34.25 -53.41
C GLU A 161 18.86 -33.44 -53.00
N THR A 162 17.70 -34.10 -52.91
CA THR A 162 16.39 -33.47 -52.67
C THR A 162 15.80 -33.76 -51.30
N LYS A 163 16.44 -34.61 -50.50
CA LYS A 163 16.00 -34.92 -49.13
C LYS A 163 16.66 -33.97 -48.14
N ALA A 164 15.86 -33.12 -47.52
CA ALA A 164 16.25 -32.31 -46.38
C ALA A 164 16.10 -33.09 -45.07
N ASP A 165 16.63 -32.54 -43.98
CA ASP A 165 16.24 -32.88 -42.60
C ASP A 165 16.45 -31.60 -41.77
N ALA A 166 15.40 -30.77 -41.68
CA ALA A 166 15.45 -29.46 -41.05
C ALA A 166 15.14 -29.55 -39.54
N VAL A 167 16.17 -29.58 -38.71
CA VAL A 167 16.03 -29.91 -37.28
C VAL A 167 16.09 -28.69 -36.38
N LYS A 168 15.20 -28.64 -35.37
CA LYS A 168 15.33 -27.74 -34.21
C LYS A 168 16.10 -28.39 -33.06
N VAL A 169 17.41 -28.17 -33.06
CA VAL A 169 18.34 -28.77 -32.10
C VAL A 169 18.10 -28.25 -30.67
N ALA A 170 17.84 -26.95 -30.52
CA ALA A 170 17.54 -26.29 -29.25
C ALA A 170 16.44 -25.25 -29.44
N PHE A 171 15.59 -25.06 -28.42
CA PHE A 171 14.57 -24.02 -28.40
C PHE A 171 14.20 -23.72 -26.95
N ASP A 172 14.70 -22.60 -26.44
CA ASP A 172 14.67 -22.29 -25.00
C ASP A 172 14.49 -20.78 -24.79
N VAL A 173 13.82 -20.40 -23.70
CA VAL A 173 13.69 -18.99 -23.30
C VAL A 173 15.01 -18.53 -22.68
N VAL A 174 15.50 -17.36 -23.10
CA VAL A 174 16.78 -16.78 -22.65
C VAL A 174 16.52 -15.76 -21.56
N ASP A 175 17.14 -15.98 -20.39
CA ASP A 175 17.15 -15.05 -19.25
C ASP A 175 15.78 -14.40 -18.96
N PRO A 176 14.72 -15.21 -18.71
CA PRO A 176 13.41 -14.65 -18.41
C PRO A 176 13.48 -13.76 -17.16
N PRO A 177 12.82 -12.59 -17.14
CA PRO A 177 12.79 -11.73 -15.97
C PRO A 177 12.09 -12.46 -14.81
N ALA A 178 12.53 -12.16 -13.58
CA ALA A 178 11.94 -12.77 -12.39
C ALA A 178 10.51 -12.29 -12.10
N LYS A 179 10.15 -11.10 -12.60
CA LYS A 179 8.82 -10.50 -12.51
C LYS A 179 8.57 -9.56 -13.68
N LEU A 180 7.30 -9.35 -14.01
CA LEU A 180 6.83 -8.36 -14.98
C LEU A 180 5.92 -7.34 -14.29
N THR A 181 5.76 -6.18 -14.90
CA THR A 181 4.79 -5.16 -14.48
C THR A 181 3.64 -5.14 -15.49
N ALA A 182 2.40 -5.16 -15.00
CA ALA A 182 1.19 -5.05 -15.81
C ALA A 182 1.20 -3.75 -16.64
N ASP A 183 0.48 -3.72 -17.76
CA ASP A 183 0.28 -2.57 -18.65
C ASP A 183 1.56 -1.96 -19.29
N ILE A 184 2.73 -2.54 -19.03
CA ILE A 184 4.00 -2.17 -19.63
C ILE A 184 4.35 -3.15 -20.75
N GLU A 185 4.77 -2.64 -21.92
CA GLU A 185 5.31 -3.48 -23.00
C GLU A 185 6.64 -4.12 -22.56
N GLN A 186 6.68 -5.45 -22.63
CA GLN A 186 7.83 -6.27 -22.24
C GLN A 186 8.38 -7.00 -23.46
N THR A 187 9.67 -7.38 -23.42
CA THR A 187 10.32 -8.15 -24.48
C THR A 187 10.93 -9.43 -23.91
N LEU A 188 10.51 -10.59 -24.40
CA LEU A 188 11.11 -11.89 -24.10
C LEU A 188 11.97 -12.36 -25.26
N ARG A 189 13.13 -12.96 -24.91
CA ARG A 189 14.08 -13.50 -25.88
C ARG A 189 13.95 -15.02 -25.90
N VAL A 190 13.82 -15.60 -27.09
CA VAL A 190 13.76 -17.05 -27.29
C VAL A 190 14.85 -17.46 -28.28
N ARG A 191 15.69 -18.41 -27.88
CA ARG A 191 16.82 -18.90 -28.68
C ARG A 191 16.43 -20.19 -29.39
N ALA A 192 16.74 -20.28 -30.68
CA ALA A 192 16.65 -21.49 -31.47
C ALA A 192 18.03 -21.86 -32.05
N ILE A 193 18.34 -23.16 -32.11
CA ILE A 193 19.45 -23.68 -32.91
C ILE A 193 18.85 -24.54 -34.02
N LEU A 194 19.07 -24.13 -35.26
CA LEU A 194 18.54 -24.76 -36.47
C LEU A 194 19.67 -25.49 -37.19
N GLU A 195 19.41 -26.68 -37.72
CA GLU A 195 20.41 -27.47 -38.43
C GLU A 195 19.78 -28.19 -39.62
N ASN A 196 20.51 -28.30 -40.72
CA ASN A 196 20.18 -29.25 -41.79
C ASN A 196 21.04 -30.50 -41.62
N ARG A 197 20.41 -31.65 -41.39
CA ARG A 197 21.06 -32.96 -41.23
C ARG A 197 20.83 -33.88 -42.44
N GLY A 198 20.11 -33.40 -43.44
CA GLY A 198 19.71 -34.18 -44.60
C GLY A 198 20.79 -34.15 -45.69
N PRO A 199 20.74 -35.10 -46.63
CA PRO A 199 21.70 -35.16 -47.74
C PRO A 199 21.70 -33.90 -48.63
N ALA A 200 20.57 -33.17 -48.75
CA ALA A 200 20.53 -31.91 -49.49
C ALA A 200 21.53 -30.89 -48.89
N PRO A 201 22.52 -30.39 -49.65
CA PRO A 201 23.63 -29.61 -49.09
C PRO A 201 23.23 -28.21 -48.61
N ILE A 202 22.22 -27.62 -49.25
CA ILE A 202 21.67 -26.30 -48.91
C ILE A 202 20.16 -26.41 -48.95
N ILE A 203 19.51 -25.93 -47.89
CA ILE A 203 18.07 -25.75 -47.82
C ILE A 203 17.74 -24.32 -47.38
N ASP A 204 16.65 -23.78 -47.89
CA ASP A 204 16.02 -22.55 -47.49
C ASP A 204 14.74 -22.96 -46.73
N VAL A 205 14.55 -22.41 -45.55
CA VAL A 205 13.43 -22.69 -44.67
C VAL A 205 12.70 -21.40 -44.30
N GLN A 206 11.38 -21.48 -44.19
CA GLN A 206 10.58 -20.45 -43.57
C GLN A 206 10.52 -20.73 -42.07
N ASP A 207 11.08 -19.83 -41.28
CA ASP A 207 11.17 -19.93 -39.84
C ASP A 207 10.12 -19.02 -39.19
N VAL A 208 9.15 -19.61 -38.49
CA VAL A 208 8.01 -18.93 -37.89
C VAL A 208 8.00 -19.22 -36.40
N VAL A 209 7.99 -18.18 -35.57
CA VAL A 209 7.74 -18.28 -34.13
C VAL A 209 6.39 -17.67 -33.80
N THR A 210 5.61 -18.37 -32.97
CA THR A 210 4.36 -17.88 -32.43
C THR A 210 4.40 -17.93 -30.91
N ALA A 211 4.00 -16.85 -30.26
CA ALA A 211 3.84 -16.75 -28.82
C ALA A 211 2.37 -16.70 -28.42
N SER A 212 2.04 -17.34 -27.31
CA SER A 212 0.72 -17.33 -26.69
C SER A 212 0.84 -17.34 -25.17
N GLY A 213 -0.24 -16.99 -24.48
CA GLY A 213 -0.32 -16.94 -23.03
C GLY A 213 -1.76 -16.74 -22.57
N GLU A 214 -1.91 -16.17 -21.39
CA GLU A 214 -3.21 -15.86 -20.78
C GLU A 214 -4.03 -14.85 -21.61
N PRO A 215 -5.36 -14.80 -21.43
CA PRO A 215 -6.26 -13.96 -22.22
C PRO A 215 -6.03 -12.45 -22.09
N ASP A 216 -5.45 -11.99 -20.99
CA ASP A 216 -5.15 -10.60 -20.70
C ASP A 216 -3.82 -10.15 -21.34
N CYS A 217 -3.07 -11.07 -21.96
CA CYS A 217 -1.84 -10.77 -22.69
C CYS A 217 -2.08 -10.55 -24.19
N THR A 218 -1.58 -9.43 -24.71
CA THR A 218 -1.52 -9.13 -26.15
C THR A 218 -0.10 -9.34 -26.66
N PHE A 219 0.08 -10.17 -27.68
CA PHE A 219 1.39 -10.50 -28.26
C PHE A 219 1.61 -9.85 -29.63
N ARG A 220 2.81 -9.30 -29.84
CA ARG A 220 3.30 -8.88 -31.15
C ARG A 220 4.23 -9.95 -31.72
N GLN A 221 3.72 -10.73 -32.66
CA GLN A 221 4.44 -11.83 -33.27
C GLN A 221 5.61 -11.32 -34.14
N PRO A 222 6.81 -11.91 -34.03
CA PRO A 222 7.90 -11.65 -34.96
C PRO A 222 7.51 -12.02 -36.40
N PRO A 223 7.98 -11.27 -37.42
CA PRO A 223 7.75 -11.65 -38.79
C PRO A 223 8.45 -12.97 -39.11
N ALA A 224 7.82 -13.75 -39.99
CA ALA A 224 8.43 -14.97 -40.50
C ALA A 224 9.74 -14.65 -41.24
N ALA A 225 10.81 -15.40 -40.97
CA ALA A 225 12.12 -15.16 -41.55
C ALA A 225 12.54 -16.31 -42.47
N THR A 226 13.05 -16.00 -43.66
CA THR A 226 13.68 -17.00 -44.51
C THR A 226 15.11 -17.23 -44.02
N ARG A 227 15.48 -18.49 -43.80
CA ARG A 227 16.81 -18.89 -43.34
C ARG A 227 17.42 -19.88 -44.33
N ARG A 228 18.70 -19.72 -44.63
CA ARG A 228 19.48 -20.69 -45.40
C ARG A 228 20.30 -21.54 -44.46
N LEU A 229 20.10 -22.85 -44.50
CA LEU A 229 20.81 -23.83 -43.70
C LEU A 229 21.75 -24.63 -44.61
N VAL A 230 23.03 -24.65 -44.25
CA VAL A 230 24.06 -25.46 -44.92
C VAL A 230 24.22 -26.75 -44.13
N LEU A 231 24.33 -27.87 -44.83
CA LEU A 231 24.50 -29.20 -44.23
C LEU A 231 25.65 -29.20 -43.20
N GLY A 232 25.35 -29.64 -41.97
CA GLY A 232 26.33 -29.76 -40.89
C GLY A 232 26.81 -28.43 -40.27
N GLN A 233 26.17 -27.29 -40.62
CA GLN A 233 26.46 -25.98 -40.03
C GLN A 233 25.23 -25.46 -39.26
N PRO A 234 25.20 -25.62 -37.93
CA PRO A 234 24.11 -25.08 -37.12
C PRO A 234 24.04 -23.55 -37.16
N VAL A 235 22.82 -23.02 -37.19
CA VAL A 235 22.53 -21.58 -37.16
C VAL A 235 21.80 -21.27 -35.86
N GLU A 236 22.36 -20.35 -35.07
CA GLU A 236 21.70 -19.81 -33.89
C GLU A 236 20.85 -18.59 -34.24
N VAL A 237 19.62 -18.56 -33.74
CA VAL A 237 18.64 -17.48 -33.96
C VAL A 237 18.08 -17.04 -32.61
N ILE A 238 17.94 -15.74 -32.42
CA ILE A 238 17.24 -15.15 -31.27
C ILE A 238 16.01 -14.41 -31.80
N PHE A 239 14.85 -14.75 -31.23
CA PHE A 239 13.59 -14.05 -31.46
C PHE A 239 13.30 -13.13 -30.29
N GLU A 240 12.84 -11.92 -30.58
CA GLU A 240 12.35 -10.96 -29.60
C GLU A 240 10.84 -10.87 -29.75
N VAL A 241 10.12 -11.35 -28.74
CA VAL A 241 8.66 -11.31 -28.70
C VAL A 241 8.25 -10.20 -27.75
N GLN A 242 7.52 -9.22 -28.28
CA GLN A 242 6.93 -8.16 -27.46
C GLN A 242 5.52 -8.53 -27.03
N PHE A 243 5.16 -8.19 -25.80
CA PHE A 243 3.82 -8.45 -25.26
C PHE A 243 3.51 -7.48 -24.11
N THR A 244 2.23 -7.34 -23.81
CA THR A 244 1.70 -6.60 -22.66
C THR A 244 0.61 -7.44 -22.03
N CYS A 245 0.61 -7.58 -20.70
CA CYS A 245 -0.44 -8.26 -19.92
C CYS A 245 -1.07 -7.26 -18.97
N THR A 246 -2.37 -7.36 -18.71
CA THR A 246 -3.13 -6.34 -17.98
C THR A 246 -3.57 -6.78 -16.58
N GLU A 247 -3.52 -8.08 -16.24
CA GLU A 247 -3.94 -8.57 -14.93
C GLU A 247 -2.76 -9.14 -14.12
N PRO A 248 -2.72 -8.95 -12.78
CA PRO A 248 -1.67 -9.54 -11.95
C PRO A 248 -1.92 -11.03 -11.67
N SER A 249 -1.05 -11.91 -12.17
CA SER A 249 -1.10 -13.35 -11.89
C SER A 249 0.19 -14.08 -12.29
N PHE A 250 0.27 -15.39 -12.07
CA PHE A 250 1.31 -16.21 -12.70
C PHE A 250 0.97 -16.49 -14.14
N HIS A 251 1.73 -15.90 -15.07
CA HIS A 251 1.51 -16.05 -16.50
C HIS A 251 2.40 -17.13 -17.10
N LYS A 252 1.82 -18.07 -17.84
CA LYS A 252 2.50 -19.13 -18.57
C LYS A 252 2.55 -18.76 -20.05
N PHE A 253 3.72 -18.30 -20.47
CA PHE A 253 4.03 -18.02 -21.86
C PHE A 253 4.42 -19.30 -22.58
N THR A 254 3.82 -19.55 -23.74
CA THR A 254 4.14 -20.67 -24.63
C THR A 254 4.66 -20.12 -25.95
N PHE A 255 5.84 -20.59 -26.35
CA PHE A 255 6.44 -20.28 -27.63
C PHE A 255 6.46 -21.55 -28.46
N ASP A 256 5.98 -21.46 -29.68
CA ASP A 256 6.02 -22.50 -30.69
C ASP A 256 6.84 -22.01 -31.86
N ASN A 257 7.74 -22.83 -32.36
CA ASN A 257 8.55 -22.47 -33.50
C ASN A 257 8.48 -23.59 -34.53
N ALA A 258 8.17 -23.25 -35.79
CA ALA A 258 8.08 -24.18 -36.92
C ALA A 258 9.06 -23.84 -38.05
N LEU A 259 9.63 -24.84 -38.72
CA LEU A 259 10.34 -24.69 -40.00
C LEU A 259 9.54 -25.35 -41.10
N ASP A 260 9.36 -24.63 -42.21
CA ASP A 260 8.84 -25.19 -43.45
C ASP A 260 9.93 -25.09 -44.52
N VAL A 261 10.33 -26.22 -45.13
CA VAL A 261 11.33 -26.22 -46.22
C VAL A 261 10.71 -25.59 -47.46
N THR A 262 11.32 -24.51 -47.96
CA THR A 262 10.83 -23.74 -49.11
C THR A 262 11.71 -23.89 -50.36
N THR A 263 12.83 -24.61 -50.25
CA THR A 263 13.69 -24.88 -51.41
C THR A 263 12.93 -25.65 -52.49
N PRO A 264 12.88 -25.15 -53.74
CA PRO A 264 12.22 -25.85 -54.83
C PRO A 264 12.78 -27.27 -55.04
N GLY A 265 11.85 -28.22 -55.19
CA GLY A 265 12.19 -29.63 -55.45
C GLY A 265 12.78 -30.38 -54.26
N VAL A 266 12.82 -29.79 -53.07
CA VAL A 266 13.31 -30.43 -51.84
C VAL A 266 12.15 -30.77 -50.92
N THR A 267 12.20 -31.94 -50.31
CA THR A 267 11.23 -32.38 -49.32
C THR A 267 11.93 -32.83 -48.06
N ASP A 268 11.38 -32.47 -46.91
CA ASP A 268 11.76 -33.03 -45.62
C ASP A 268 10.89 -34.28 -45.36
N PRO A 269 11.46 -35.49 -45.36
CA PRO A 269 10.71 -36.71 -45.10
C PRO A 269 10.33 -36.88 -43.63
N ASP A 270 10.97 -36.15 -42.69
CA ASP A 270 10.66 -36.17 -41.26
C ASP A 270 10.30 -34.77 -40.75
N PRO A 271 9.04 -34.33 -40.92
CA PRO A 271 8.62 -33.02 -40.43
C PRO A 271 8.51 -32.94 -38.90
N SER A 272 8.72 -34.04 -38.17
CA SER A 272 8.52 -34.05 -36.72
C SER A 272 9.60 -33.27 -35.95
N SER A 273 10.83 -33.21 -36.48
CA SER A 273 11.94 -32.42 -35.95
C SER A 273 11.86 -30.92 -36.27
N ASN A 274 10.89 -30.52 -37.10
CA ASN A 274 10.78 -29.17 -37.62
C ASN A 274 9.97 -28.25 -36.70
N ARG A 275 9.39 -28.82 -35.63
CA ARG A 275 8.58 -28.10 -34.64
C ARG A 275 9.12 -28.33 -33.25
N ARG A 276 9.19 -27.26 -32.47
CA ARG A 276 9.52 -27.34 -31.05
C ARG A 276 8.80 -26.24 -30.29
N SER A 277 8.48 -26.53 -29.03
CA SER A 277 7.79 -25.62 -28.14
C SER A 277 8.57 -25.49 -26.84
N THR A 278 8.51 -24.32 -26.22
CA THR A 278 9.03 -24.08 -24.87
C THR A 278 8.05 -23.22 -24.09
N THR A 279 8.02 -23.38 -22.77
CA THR A 279 7.18 -22.55 -21.90
C THR A 279 8.00 -21.94 -20.77
N THR A 280 7.57 -20.77 -20.31
CA THR A 280 8.08 -20.17 -19.07
C THR A 280 6.92 -19.60 -18.28
N THR A 281 7.02 -19.60 -16.95
CA THR A 281 6.01 -19.01 -16.07
C THR A 281 6.64 -17.85 -15.32
N ILE A 282 6.05 -16.66 -15.43
CA ILE A 282 6.57 -15.43 -14.82
C ILE A 282 5.42 -14.74 -14.08
N PRO A 283 5.60 -14.32 -12.82
CA PRO A 283 4.60 -13.52 -12.12
C PRO A 283 4.53 -12.10 -12.73
N VAL A 284 3.31 -11.68 -13.08
CA VAL A 284 2.97 -10.31 -13.46
C VAL A 284 2.46 -9.61 -12.20
N PHE A 285 3.06 -8.48 -11.87
CA PHE A 285 2.67 -7.64 -10.75
C PHE A 285 2.02 -6.35 -11.24
N ASP A 286 1.08 -5.86 -10.46
CA ASP A 286 0.41 -4.58 -10.67
C ASP A 286 0.60 -3.69 -9.44
N GLU A 287 0.35 -2.38 -9.54
CA GLU A 287 0.65 -1.43 -8.46
C GLU A 287 -0.64 -0.88 -7.81
N SER A 288 -0.74 -0.98 -6.48
CA SER A 288 -1.77 -0.29 -5.69
C SER A 288 -1.09 0.51 -4.60
N ASP A 289 -1.07 1.83 -4.74
CA ASP A 289 -0.55 2.76 -3.72
C ASP A 289 -1.65 3.00 -2.68
N VAL A 290 -1.73 2.14 -1.66
CA VAL A 290 -2.79 2.16 -0.63
C VAL A 290 -2.36 2.99 0.57
N GLY A 291 -2.92 4.20 0.67
CA GLY A 291 -2.57 5.14 1.72
C GLY A 291 -3.68 5.44 2.72
N ILE A 292 -3.29 5.97 3.86
CA ILE A 292 -4.18 6.70 4.76
C ILE A 292 -4.10 8.19 4.44
N ASP A 293 -5.16 8.75 3.86
CA ASP A 293 -5.24 10.16 3.52
C ASP A 293 -5.50 11.05 4.74
N SER A 294 -6.28 10.54 5.70
CA SER A 294 -6.50 11.22 6.98
C SER A 294 -6.83 10.24 8.11
N THR A 295 -6.47 10.64 9.32
CA THR A 295 -6.92 10.02 10.58
C THR A 295 -7.48 11.12 11.47
N GLN A 296 -8.62 10.87 12.08
CA GLN A 296 -9.30 11.77 12.99
C GLN A 296 -9.62 11.02 14.27
N LEU A 297 -9.49 11.71 15.39
CA LEU A 297 -9.91 11.26 16.71
C LEU A 297 -10.91 12.29 17.24
N ASP A 298 -12.10 11.82 17.58
CA ASP A 298 -13.17 12.64 18.16
C ASP A 298 -13.60 12.03 19.49
N CYS A 299 -13.19 12.68 20.58
CA CYS A 299 -13.61 12.37 21.95
C CYS A 299 -14.49 13.51 22.51
N VAL A 300 -15.12 13.28 23.66
CA VAL A 300 -15.79 14.37 24.39
C VAL A 300 -14.77 15.39 24.88
N THR A 301 -15.11 16.68 24.90
CA THR A 301 -14.18 17.73 25.37
C THR A 301 -14.01 17.74 26.89
N ARG A 302 -15.05 17.33 27.63
CA ARG A 302 -15.04 17.25 29.09
C ARG A 302 -15.86 16.06 29.59
N THR A 303 -15.45 15.49 30.71
CA THR A 303 -16.18 14.42 31.42
C THR A 303 -15.88 14.48 32.92
N TYR A 304 -16.41 13.52 33.70
CA TYR A 304 -16.07 13.36 35.10
C TYR A 304 -15.37 12.02 35.37
N VAL A 305 -14.61 11.97 36.47
CA VAL A 305 -14.01 10.73 36.98
C VAL A 305 -15.07 9.64 37.07
N ARG A 306 -14.77 8.47 36.49
CA ARG A 306 -15.62 7.27 36.39
C ARG A 306 -16.87 7.40 35.51
N ASP A 307 -17.14 8.55 34.90
CA ASP A 307 -18.16 8.65 33.86
C ASP A 307 -17.64 7.98 32.58
N GLN A 308 -18.52 7.23 31.91
CA GLN A 308 -18.21 6.60 30.64
C GLN A 308 -18.46 7.60 29.49
N PHE A 309 -17.51 7.69 28.56
CA PHE A 309 -17.64 8.47 27.33
C PHE A 309 -17.14 7.68 26.12
N GLU A 310 -17.48 8.15 24.92
CA GLU A 310 -17.08 7.53 23.66
C GLU A 310 -15.97 8.35 22.99
N CYS A 311 -14.99 7.65 22.42
CA CYS A 311 -14.05 8.21 21.45
C CYS A 311 -14.22 7.47 20.12
N THR A 312 -14.27 8.20 19.02
CA THR A 312 -14.36 7.65 17.66
C THR A 312 -13.06 7.92 16.90
N VAL A 313 -12.43 6.87 16.39
CA VAL A 313 -11.33 6.97 15.41
C VAL A 313 -11.92 6.79 14.03
N THR A 314 -11.63 7.73 13.13
CA THR A 314 -12.03 7.65 11.72
C THR A 314 -10.78 7.76 10.85
N ALA A 315 -10.67 6.90 9.84
CA ALA A 315 -9.62 7.01 8.83
C ALA A 315 -10.22 6.98 7.42
N VAL A 316 -9.58 7.70 6.50
CA VAL A 316 -9.90 7.66 5.07
C VAL A 316 -8.76 6.95 4.37
N ALA A 317 -9.04 5.76 3.83
CA ALA A 317 -8.12 4.99 3.02
C ALA A 317 -8.32 5.31 1.54
N VAL A 318 -7.24 5.39 0.78
CA VAL A 318 -7.24 5.75 -0.64
C VAL A 318 -6.30 4.83 -1.40
N ASN A 319 -6.60 4.60 -2.68
CA ASN A 319 -5.71 3.91 -3.61
C ASN A 319 -5.34 4.91 -4.70
N ARG A 320 -4.03 5.21 -4.84
CA ARG A 320 -3.49 6.11 -5.86
C ARG A 320 -2.77 5.36 -6.98
N GLY A 321 -2.74 4.02 -6.92
CA GLY A 321 -2.20 3.15 -7.96
C GLY A 321 -3.17 2.95 -9.13
N ASP A 322 -2.72 2.21 -10.12
CA ASP A 322 -3.45 1.84 -11.32
C ASP A 322 -4.33 0.60 -11.10
N HIS A 323 -3.87 -0.37 -10.31
CA HIS A 323 -4.67 -1.53 -9.97
C HIS A 323 -5.87 -1.16 -9.10
N SER A 324 -7.08 -1.46 -9.56
CA SER A 324 -8.32 -1.11 -8.86
C SER A 324 -9.42 -2.14 -9.10
N PRO A 325 -10.16 -2.57 -8.05
CA PRO A 325 -10.06 -2.14 -6.65
C PRO A 325 -8.94 -2.83 -5.86
N ALA A 326 -8.28 -2.10 -4.95
CA ALA A 326 -7.27 -2.66 -4.05
C ALA A 326 -7.92 -3.26 -2.78
N SER A 327 -7.77 -4.57 -2.57
CA SER A 327 -8.20 -5.23 -1.32
C SER A 327 -7.22 -4.91 -0.19
N THR A 328 -7.71 -4.29 0.89
CA THR A 328 -6.86 -3.70 1.93
C THR A 328 -7.48 -3.90 3.31
N ASP A 329 -6.66 -4.28 4.28
CA ASP A 329 -7.01 -4.29 5.69
C ASP A 329 -6.67 -2.95 6.33
N VAL A 330 -7.68 -2.24 6.85
CA VAL A 330 -7.48 -1.01 7.61
C VAL A 330 -7.69 -1.28 9.10
N THR A 331 -6.61 -1.17 9.88
CA THR A 331 -6.63 -1.34 11.33
C THR A 331 -6.58 0.00 12.05
N LEU A 332 -7.51 0.23 12.98
CA LEU A 332 -7.63 1.40 13.82
C LEU A 332 -7.28 1.06 15.27
N GLY A 333 -6.49 1.93 15.91
CA GLY A 333 -6.06 1.80 17.29
C GLY A 333 -6.32 3.07 18.08
N LEU A 334 -6.54 2.91 19.38
CA LEU A 334 -6.66 4.00 20.34
C LEU A 334 -5.79 3.69 21.56
N THR A 335 -5.00 4.67 21.96
CA THR A 335 -4.17 4.63 23.18
C THR A 335 -4.50 5.83 24.05
N GLY A 336 -4.34 5.68 25.36
CA GLY A 336 -4.64 6.74 26.33
C GLY A 336 -3.87 6.53 27.64
N PRO A 337 -4.09 7.39 28.63
CA PRO A 337 -3.35 7.36 29.89
C PRO A 337 -3.65 6.11 30.72
N ALA A 338 -2.72 5.77 31.63
CA ALA A 338 -2.75 4.51 32.38
C ALA A 338 -3.94 4.35 33.34
N ASP A 339 -4.57 5.46 33.75
CA ASP A 339 -5.75 5.46 34.61
C ASP A 339 -7.07 5.39 33.81
N CYS A 340 -7.00 5.32 32.49
CA CYS A 340 -8.16 5.12 31.63
C CYS A 340 -8.24 3.67 31.13
N THR A 341 -9.45 3.11 31.18
CA THR A 341 -9.77 1.84 30.52
C THR A 341 -10.39 2.14 29.17
N LEU A 342 -9.83 1.58 28.10
CA LEU A 342 -10.31 1.76 26.73
C LEU A 342 -10.85 0.41 26.21
N THR A 343 -12.13 0.35 25.86
CA THR A 343 -12.77 -0.88 25.35
C THR A 343 -13.35 -0.62 23.97
N ALA A 344 -12.82 -1.26 22.94
CA ALA A 344 -13.38 -1.17 21.60
C ALA A 344 -14.80 -1.74 21.58
N THR A 345 -15.75 -0.99 21.01
CA THR A 345 -17.16 -1.39 20.87
C THR A 345 -17.51 -1.81 19.45
N THR A 346 -16.61 -1.56 18.49
CA THR A 346 -16.71 -1.95 17.09
C THR A 346 -15.45 -2.71 16.66
N PRO A 347 -15.47 -3.48 15.55
CA PRO A 347 -14.27 -4.09 14.99
C PRO A 347 -13.18 -3.04 14.74
N THR A 348 -11.95 -3.35 15.12
CA THR A 348 -10.79 -2.48 14.92
C THR A 348 -10.10 -2.70 13.58
N THR A 349 -10.41 -3.78 12.88
CA THR A 349 -9.87 -4.10 11.55
C THR A 349 -11.03 -4.21 10.57
N HIS A 350 -10.88 -3.56 9.41
CA HIS A 350 -11.89 -3.46 8.35
C HIS A 350 -11.26 -3.90 7.03
N GLU A 351 -11.82 -4.95 6.44
CA GLU A 351 -11.48 -5.35 5.06
C GLU A 351 -12.22 -4.42 4.10
N VAL A 352 -11.50 -3.72 3.21
CA VAL A 352 -12.09 -2.78 2.25
C VAL A 352 -11.53 -2.99 0.85
N SER A 353 -12.36 -2.76 -0.16
CA SER A 353 -11.95 -2.73 -1.57
C SER A 353 -11.92 -1.28 -2.06
N ILE A 354 -10.73 -0.73 -2.28
CA ILE A 354 -10.54 0.71 -2.51
C ILE A 354 -10.51 1.01 -4.02
N SER A 355 -11.69 1.32 -4.59
CA SER A 355 -11.82 1.89 -5.94
C SER A 355 -11.97 3.43 -5.95
N SER A 356 -12.32 3.99 -4.79
CA SER A 356 -12.43 5.42 -4.49
C SER A 356 -12.18 5.58 -2.99
N PRO A 357 -11.92 6.79 -2.45
CA PRO A 357 -11.68 6.97 -1.02
C PRO A 357 -12.74 6.30 -0.14
N VAL A 358 -12.31 5.44 0.79
CA VAL A 358 -13.17 4.68 1.71
C VAL A 358 -12.95 5.19 3.13
N THR A 359 -14.04 5.59 3.81
CA THR A 359 -13.99 5.96 5.22
C THR A 359 -14.33 4.76 6.09
N VAL A 360 -13.45 4.42 7.02
CA VAL A 360 -13.69 3.42 8.08
C VAL A 360 -13.66 4.10 9.45
N SER A 361 -14.45 3.59 10.39
CA SER A 361 -14.49 4.15 11.74
C SER A 361 -14.59 3.06 12.80
N SER A 362 -14.09 3.37 13.98
CA SER A 362 -14.19 2.50 15.16
C SER A 362 -14.42 3.34 16.41
N LYS A 363 -15.10 2.74 17.39
CA LYS A 363 -15.52 3.39 18.62
C LYS A 363 -14.93 2.68 19.83
N TRP A 364 -14.58 3.48 20.83
CA TRP A 364 -14.11 3.01 22.13
C TRP A 364 -14.94 3.62 23.24
N ASN A 365 -15.40 2.77 24.16
CA ASN A 365 -15.87 3.21 25.46
C ASN A 365 -14.65 3.46 26.34
N VAL A 366 -14.56 4.67 26.90
CA VAL A 366 -13.47 5.12 27.75
C VAL A 366 -14.01 5.48 29.13
N THR A 367 -13.26 5.13 30.18
CA THR A 367 -13.54 5.52 31.56
C THR A 367 -12.23 5.79 32.27
N CYS A 368 -12.09 6.97 32.90
CA CYS A 368 -10.86 7.40 33.55
C CYS A 368 -11.04 7.54 35.07
N ALA A 369 -10.00 7.18 35.83
CA ALA A 369 -10.09 7.08 37.28
C ALA A 369 -9.61 8.34 38.03
N ASN A 370 -8.79 9.18 37.40
CA ASN A 370 -8.25 10.39 38.04
C ASN A 370 -8.71 11.66 37.31
N ARG A 371 -8.72 12.78 38.04
CA ARG A 371 -8.94 14.11 37.46
C ARG A 371 -7.66 14.67 36.87
N SER A 372 -7.67 15.03 35.59
CA SER A 372 -6.57 15.72 34.90
C SER A 372 -6.96 16.04 33.45
N TYR A 373 -6.01 16.59 32.69
CA TYR A 373 -6.04 16.51 31.23
C TYR A 373 -5.56 15.13 30.79
N HIS A 374 -6.34 14.46 29.95
CA HIS A 374 -6.01 13.16 29.38
C HIS A 374 -5.81 13.27 27.87
N ASP A 375 -4.58 12.99 27.42
CA ASP A 375 -4.24 12.94 26.00
C ASP A 375 -4.48 11.54 25.45
N PHE A 376 -5.27 11.44 24.39
CA PHE A 376 -5.53 10.22 23.64
C PHE A 376 -4.85 10.30 22.28
N ALA A 377 -4.34 9.17 21.81
CA ALA A 377 -3.72 9.07 20.50
C ALA A 377 -4.34 7.93 19.70
N ALA A 378 -4.81 8.27 18.51
CA ALA A 378 -5.31 7.34 17.52
C ALA A 378 -4.22 6.96 16.53
N SER A 379 -4.26 5.72 16.07
CA SER A 379 -3.43 5.21 14.99
C SER A 379 -4.32 4.54 13.94
N SER A 380 -3.96 4.68 12.68
CA SER A 380 -4.54 3.91 11.59
C SER A 380 -3.42 3.30 10.75
N LYS A 381 -3.69 2.13 10.17
CA LYS A 381 -2.76 1.44 9.29
C LYS A 381 -3.53 0.71 8.19
N ALA A 382 -3.22 1.00 6.93
CA ALA A 382 -3.61 0.21 5.78
C ALA A 382 -2.58 -0.89 5.53
N VAL A 383 -3.03 -2.07 5.10
CA VAL A 383 -2.16 -3.16 4.64
C VAL A 383 -2.81 -3.77 3.41
N LEU A 384 -2.13 -3.68 2.27
CA LEU A 384 -2.58 -4.31 1.03
C LEU A 384 -2.66 -5.84 1.22
N ASP A 385 -3.85 -6.40 1.03
CA ASP A 385 -4.10 -7.84 1.10
C ASP A 385 -4.43 -8.37 -0.30
N HIS A 386 -3.42 -8.37 -1.18
CA HIS A 386 -3.56 -8.91 -2.53
C HIS A 386 -2.27 -9.56 -3.03
N LEU A 387 -2.37 -10.81 -3.50
CA LEU A 387 -1.24 -11.53 -4.09
C LEU A 387 -0.90 -10.94 -5.48
N HIS A 388 0.37 -10.64 -5.73
CA HIS A 388 0.87 -10.01 -6.97
C HIS A 388 0.49 -8.54 -7.19
N VAL A 389 -0.10 -7.87 -6.20
CA VAL A 389 -0.18 -6.41 -6.23
C VAL A 389 0.79 -5.89 -5.19
N ILE A 390 1.56 -4.87 -5.55
CA ILE A 390 2.53 -4.26 -4.66
C ILE A 390 2.11 -2.84 -4.32
N ASP A 391 2.37 -2.46 -3.07
CA ASP A 391 2.36 -1.07 -2.67
C ASP A 391 3.78 -0.50 -2.84
N PRO A 392 4.00 0.43 -3.80
CA PRO A 392 5.31 1.02 -4.02
C PRO A 392 5.71 2.05 -2.93
N ASP A 393 4.77 2.59 -2.15
CA ASP A 393 5.01 3.65 -1.17
C ASP A 393 4.36 3.35 0.20
N SER A 394 4.89 2.33 0.87
CA SER A 394 4.50 1.96 2.24
C SER A 394 4.63 3.06 3.32
N SER A 395 5.19 4.24 2.97
CA SER A 395 5.36 5.35 3.89
C SER A 395 4.06 6.12 4.15
N ASN A 396 3.06 5.96 3.28
CA ASN A 396 1.79 6.66 3.34
C ASN A 396 0.64 5.81 3.93
N ASP A 397 0.91 4.55 4.30
CA ASP A 397 -0.04 3.56 4.81
C ASP A 397 -0.47 3.79 6.26
N THR A 398 0.10 4.79 6.94
CA THR A 398 -0.15 5.04 8.37
C THR A 398 -0.63 6.46 8.62
N GLY A 399 -1.55 6.59 9.57
CA GLY A 399 -2.02 7.88 10.05
C GLY A 399 -2.12 7.94 11.56
N SER A 400 -2.11 9.15 12.09
CA SER A 400 -2.22 9.40 13.53
C SER A 400 -3.01 10.67 13.80
N ALA A 401 -3.73 10.69 14.92
CA ALA A 401 -4.40 11.88 15.44
C ALA A 401 -4.33 11.88 16.96
N THR A 402 -4.48 13.05 17.57
CA THR A 402 -4.52 13.21 19.03
C THR A 402 -5.71 14.07 19.42
N ASP A 403 -6.30 13.76 20.57
CA ASP A 403 -7.36 14.57 21.17
C ASP A 403 -7.18 14.62 22.69
N ARG A 404 -7.66 15.69 23.33
CA ARG A 404 -7.48 15.94 24.76
C ARG A 404 -8.84 16.08 25.45
N VAL A 405 -9.06 15.24 26.47
CA VAL A 405 -10.26 15.27 27.30
C VAL A 405 -9.92 15.84 28.68
N GLU A 406 -10.70 16.82 29.15
CA GLU A 406 -10.59 17.33 30.51
C GLU A 406 -11.49 16.52 31.46
N VAL A 407 -10.89 15.80 32.40
CA VAL A 407 -11.61 14.95 33.37
C VAL A 407 -11.74 15.68 34.70
N PHE A 408 -12.96 16.08 35.04
CA PHE A 408 -13.30 16.75 36.29
C PHE A 408 -13.64 15.76 37.39
N GLU A 409 -13.53 16.17 38.65
CA GLU A 409 -14.05 15.42 39.79
C GLU A 409 -15.06 16.27 40.55
N ARG A 410 -16.21 15.67 40.87
CA ARG A 410 -17.28 16.37 41.56
C ARG A 410 -16.88 16.62 43.02
N VAL A 411 -17.07 17.85 43.49
CA VAL A 411 -16.92 18.23 44.91
C VAL A 411 -18.19 18.89 45.42
N ASP A 412 -18.33 18.96 46.74
CA ASP A 412 -19.38 19.74 47.44
C ASP A 412 -18.72 20.39 48.66
N LEU A 413 -17.97 21.46 48.40
CA LEU A 413 -17.29 22.28 49.37
C LEU A 413 -18.30 23.19 50.05
N SER A 414 -18.17 23.40 51.35
CA SER A 414 -19.07 24.32 52.05
C SER A 414 -18.44 24.95 53.28
N VAL A 415 -18.94 26.12 53.65
CA VAL A 415 -18.74 26.66 55.01
C VAL A 415 -19.88 26.16 55.89
N SER A 416 -19.64 25.04 56.56
CA SER A 416 -20.67 24.33 57.33
C SER A 416 -21.08 25.09 58.61
N ASP A 417 -20.15 25.77 59.28
CA ASP A 417 -20.44 26.65 60.42
C ASP A 417 -19.49 27.84 60.48
N ILE A 418 -19.98 28.96 61.01
CA ILE A 418 -19.17 30.13 61.33
C ILE A 418 -19.69 30.73 62.64
N ARG A 419 -18.76 31.04 63.55
CA ARG A 419 -19.01 31.67 64.85
C ARG A 419 -18.14 32.89 64.98
N LEU A 420 -18.69 33.95 65.56
CA LEU A 420 -17.98 35.18 65.85
C LEU A 420 -18.06 35.43 67.34
N THR A 421 -16.92 35.67 67.98
CA THR A 421 -16.84 35.99 69.41
C THR A 421 -15.99 37.23 69.59
N CYS A 422 -16.56 38.29 70.17
CA CYS A 422 -15.83 39.52 70.47
C CYS A 422 -15.75 39.78 71.98
N THR A 423 -14.68 40.42 72.41
CA THR A 423 -14.50 40.85 73.81
C THR A 423 -15.12 42.22 74.08
N GLU A 424 -15.79 42.84 73.10
CA GLU A 424 -16.66 44.01 73.26
C GLU A 424 -17.87 43.65 74.16
N ARG A 425 -17.62 43.42 75.46
CA ARG A 425 -18.59 42.94 76.45
C ARG A 425 -18.80 43.94 77.59
N GLN A 426 -17.78 44.73 77.95
CA GLN A 426 -17.91 45.79 78.94
C GLN A 426 -18.37 47.12 78.31
N TYR A 427 -19.05 47.94 79.10
CA TYR A 427 -19.29 49.34 78.75
C TYR A 427 -17.93 50.03 78.49
N GLN A 428 -17.84 50.73 77.36
CA GLN A 428 -16.80 51.71 77.04
C GLN A 428 -15.42 51.21 76.55
N MET A 429 -15.34 50.05 75.88
CA MET A 429 -14.08 49.60 75.27
C MET A 429 -13.91 50.08 73.84
N ARG A 430 -12.96 50.99 73.62
CA ARG A 430 -12.58 51.47 72.26
C ARG A 430 -11.75 50.46 71.46
N THR A 431 -11.08 49.53 72.14
CA THR A 431 -10.28 48.48 71.48
C THR A 431 -10.61 47.14 72.12
N PHE A 432 -10.89 46.14 71.28
CA PHE A 432 -11.27 44.80 71.70
C PHE A 432 -10.88 43.77 70.65
N ASP A 433 -10.82 42.50 71.05
CA ASP A 433 -10.46 41.39 70.17
C ASP A 433 -11.71 40.62 69.73
N CYS A 434 -11.70 40.19 68.48
CA CYS A 434 -12.71 39.34 67.88
C CYS A 434 -12.07 38.09 67.29
N THR A 435 -12.79 36.99 67.38
CA THR A 435 -12.35 35.67 66.92
C THR A 435 -13.42 35.08 66.01
N SER A 436 -13.05 34.82 64.76
CA SER A 436 -13.89 34.09 63.79
C SER A 436 -13.49 32.62 63.79
N LYS A 437 -14.36 31.73 64.27
CA LYS A 437 -14.18 30.28 64.19
C LYS A 437 -14.98 29.73 63.03
N VAL A 438 -14.30 29.15 62.04
CA VAL A 438 -14.88 28.70 60.77
C VAL A 438 -14.72 27.19 60.66
N THR A 439 -15.78 26.50 60.24
CA THR A 439 -15.75 25.08 59.87
C THR A 439 -16.09 24.95 58.40
N VAL A 440 -15.24 24.25 57.67
CA VAL A 440 -15.43 23.93 56.25
C VAL A 440 -15.55 22.42 56.06
N ALA A 441 -16.22 22.00 54.99
CA ALA A 441 -16.47 20.60 54.68
C ALA A 441 -16.33 20.32 53.19
N ASN A 442 -16.03 19.06 52.83
CA ASN A 442 -16.23 18.50 51.50
C ASN A 442 -17.20 17.32 51.61
N ALA A 443 -18.46 17.49 51.23
CA ALA A 443 -19.46 16.43 51.19
C ALA A 443 -19.49 15.68 49.85
N GLY A 444 -18.64 16.09 48.91
CA GLY A 444 -18.49 15.47 47.60
C GLY A 444 -17.63 14.20 47.63
N PRO A 445 -17.60 13.45 46.51
CA PRO A 445 -16.86 12.19 46.41
C PRO A 445 -15.34 12.36 46.24
N ALA A 446 -14.85 13.56 45.88
CA ALA A 446 -13.42 13.73 45.60
C ALA A 446 -12.56 13.71 46.85
N ASP A 447 -11.44 13.00 46.76
CA ASP A 447 -10.40 12.98 47.79
C ASP A 447 -9.31 14.02 47.54
N ALA A 448 -8.57 14.34 48.61
CA ALA A 448 -7.41 15.22 48.60
C ALA A 448 -7.64 16.57 47.89
N VAL A 449 -8.80 17.18 48.09
CA VAL A 449 -9.16 18.47 47.47
C VAL A 449 -8.41 19.60 48.14
N GLN A 450 -7.53 20.28 47.41
CA GLN A 450 -6.89 21.50 47.89
C GLN A 450 -7.92 22.63 47.87
N THR A 451 -8.09 23.30 49.01
CA THR A 451 -9.08 24.36 49.18
C THR A 451 -8.44 25.62 49.73
N LEU A 452 -9.02 26.76 49.40
CA LEU A 452 -8.69 28.07 49.94
C LEU A 452 -9.94 28.69 50.53
N THR A 453 -9.90 28.97 51.82
CA THR A 453 -10.95 29.71 52.52
C THR A 453 -10.49 31.13 52.80
N THR A 454 -11.25 32.12 52.34
CA THR A 454 -11.00 33.54 52.66
C THR A 454 -12.00 34.00 53.70
N VAL A 455 -11.51 34.46 54.85
CA VAL A 455 -12.32 35.02 55.94
C VAL A 455 -12.19 36.53 55.94
N THR A 456 -13.31 37.23 55.81
CA THR A 456 -13.39 38.69 55.86
C THR A 456 -14.09 39.14 57.14
N PHE A 457 -13.75 40.34 57.59
CA PHE A 457 -14.32 40.97 58.76
C PHE A 457 -14.86 42.34 58.40
N GLY A 458 -16.08 42.65 58.85
CA GLY A 458 -16.75 43.92 58.62
C GLY A 458 -17.03 44.61 59.95
N ALA A 459 -16.71 45.90 60.02
CA ALA A 459 -17.01 46.78 61.14
C ALA A 459 -17.55 48.13 60.61
N PRO A 460 -18.24 48.92 61.44
CA PRO A 460 -18.72 50.25 61.06
C PRO A 460 -17.60 51.23 60.69
N ALA A 461 -17.97 52.35 60.06
CA ALA A 461 -17.03 53.32 59.50
C ALA A 461 -16.11 53.98 60.55
N ASP A 462 -16.54 54.03 61.81
CA ASP A 462 -15.77 54.61 62.90
C ASP A 462 -14.78 53.62 63.54
N CYS A 463 -14.77 52.37 63.08
CA CYS A 463 -13.88 51.30 63.52
C CYS A 463 -12.79 50.97 62.50
N THR A 464 -11.61 50.66 63.02
CA THR A 464 -10.46 50.14 62.28
C THR A 464 -10.23 48.68 62.68
N ILE A 465 -9.91 47.82 61.71
CA ILE A 465 -9.72 46.38 61.93
C ILE A 465 -8.26 46.05 61.63
N THR A 466 -7.62 45.28 62.51
CA THR A 466 -6.27 44.75 62.31
C THR A 466 -6.30 43.22 62.37
N PRO A 467 -5.88 42.52 61.30
CA PRO A 467 -5.53 43.06 59.98
C PRO A 467 -6.75 43.60 59.24
N ASN A 468 -6.54 44.57 58.35
CA ASN A 468 -7.60 45.20 57.55
C ASN A 468 -7.87 44.47 56.22
N THR A 469 -7.18 43.35 55.97
CA THR A 469 -7.36 42.49 54.80
C THR A 469 -8.01 41.16 55.21
N GLY A 470 -8.70 40.53 54.26
CA GLY A 470 -9.20 39.17 54.45
C GLY A 470 -8.06 38.20 54.76
N GLN A 471 -8.26 37.32 55.72
CA GLN A 471 -7.29 36.30 56.09
C GLN A 471 -7.61 34.99 55.38
N GLN A 472 -6.61 34.37 54.78
CA GLN A 472 -6.76 33.11 54.06
C GLN A 472 -6.34 31.90 54.91
N GLN A 473 -6.91 30.75 54.59
CA GLN A 473 -6.53 29.45 55.14
C GLN A 473 -6.66 28.39 54.06
N THR A 474 -5.62 27.57 53.89
CA THR A 474 -5.68 26.40 53.02
C THR A 474 -5.94 25.12 53.81
N HIS A 475 -6.64 24.18 53.18
CA HIS A 475 -6.87 22.83 53.68
C HIS A 475 -6.83 21.81 52.53
N VAL A 476 -6.45 20.57 52.84
CA VAL A 476 -6.67 19.41 51.97
C VAL A 476 -7.84 18.63 52.56
N LEU A 477 -8.97 18.57 51.85
CA LEU A 477 -10.18 17.91 52.31
C LEU A 477 -10.42 16.62 51.52
N ASN A 478 -10.46 15.50 52.23
CA ASN A 478 -10.93 14.22 51.67
C ASN A 478 -12.46 14.18 51.59
N ALA A 479 -13.00 13.17 50.90
CA ALA A 479 -14.44 12.97 50.80
C ALA A 479 -15.06 12.80 52.21
N GLY A 480 -16.10 13.59 52.49
CA GLY A 480 -16.79 13.61 53.78
C GLY A 480 -16.03 14.27 54.94
N ALA A 481 -14.85 14.86 54.69
CA ALA A 481 -14.03 15.46 55.74
C ALA A 481 -14.50 16.88 56.11
N THR A 482 -14.24 17.28 57.36
CA THR A 482 -14.43 18.65 57.84
C THR A 482 -13.15 19.18 58.48
N ALA A 483 -12.95 20.49 58.43
CA ALA A 483 -11.83 21.16 59.10
C ALA A 483 -12.32 22.44 59.79
N THR A 484 -11.90 22.64 61.04
CA THR A 484 -12.22 23.85 61.81
C THR A 484 -10.95 24.62 62.11
N PHE A 485 -10.98 25.93 61.87
CA PHE A 485 -9.87 26.83 62.16
C PHE A 485 -10.37 28.16 62.72
N THR A 486 -9.44 29.03 63.13
CA THR A 486 -9.76 30.29 63.79
C THR A 486 -8.91 31.43 63.23
N LYS A 487 -9.52 32.62 63.09
CA LYS A 487 -8.87 33.85 62.67
C LYS A 487 -9.16 34.95 63.69
N ASN A 488 -8.11 35.65 64.11
CA ASN A 488 -8.17 36.67 65.14
C ASN A 488 -8.13 38.06 64.51
N TRP A 489 -8.86 38.99 65.13
CA TRP A 489 -9.01 40.37 64.71
C TRP A 489 -8.92 41.27 65.92
N THR A 490 -8.22 42.40 65.80
CA THR A 490 -8.29 43.48 66.79
C THR A 490 -9.07 44.63 66.16
N VAL A 491 -10.13 45.07 66.84
CA VAL A 491 -11.00 46.16 66.39
C VAL A 491 -10.76 47.37 67.28
N SER A 492 -10.61 48.55 66.67
CA SER A 492 -10.43 49.82 67.39
C SER A 492 -11.36 50.89 66.83
N CYS A 493 -12.29 51.38 67.65
CA CYS A 493 -13.34 52.33 67.27
C CYS A 493 -13.12 53.71 67.90
N SER A 494 -13.50 54.75 67.15
CA SER A 494 -13.38 56.14 67.61
C SER A 494 -14.57 56.58 68.47
N GLU A 495 -15.75 56.02 68.24
CA GLU A 495 -16.94 56.25 69.05
C GLU A 495 -17.04 55.26 70.21
N ASN A 496 -17.57 55.74 71.33
CA ASN A 496 -17.69 54.94 72.55
C ASN A 496 -19.09 54.33 72.66
N ARG A 497 -19.43 53.47 71.70
CA ARG A 497 -20.74 52.81 71.59
C ARG A 497 -20.55 51.32 71.27
N ARG A 498 -21.64 50.56 71.25
CA ARG A 498 -21.64 49.19 70.74
C ARG A 498 -21.75 49.19 69.22
N HIS A 499 -21.13 48.21 68.57
CA HIS A 499 -21.08 48.11 67.12
C HIS A 499 -21.73 46.83 66.61
N LEU A 500 -22.35 46.90 65.44
CA LEU A 500 -22.67 45.72 64.64
C LEU A 500 -21.39 45.30 63.92
N LEU A 501 -20.85 44.13 64.27
CA LEU A 501 -19.71 43.55 63.57
C LEU A 501 -20.17 42.37 62.74
N SER A 502 -19.39 41.96 61.74
CA SER A 502 -19.71 40.80 60.94
C SER A 502 -18.46 40.09 60.47
N THR A 503 -18.60 38.80 60.20
CA THR A 503 -17.56 38.02 59.53
C THR A 503 -18.20 37.14 58.47
N SER A 504 -17.49 36.96 57.36
CA SER A 504 -17.90 36.07 56.28
C SER A 504 -16.73 35.16 55.92
N ALA A 505 -17.02 33.92 55.58
CA ALA A 505 -16.06 33.00 55.01
C ALA A 505 -16.55 32.50 53.66
N VAL A 506 -15.65 32.46 52.68
CA VAL A 506 -15.88 31.90 51.34
C VAL A 506 -14.85 30.79 51.13
N ILE A 507 -15.29 29.56 50.82
CA ILE A 507 -14.41 28.46 50.41
C ILE A 507 -14.45 28.29 48.89
N ALA A 508 -13.33 27.90 48.30
CA ALA A 508 -13.25 27.43 46.92
C ALA A 508 -12.16 26.37 46.77
N ALA A 509 -12.23 25.57 45.70
CA ALA A 509 -11.12 24.72 45.29
C ALA A 509 -9.92 25.59 44.87
N ASN A 510 -8.72 25.19 45.27
CA ASN A 510 -7.45 25.85 44.99
C ASN A 510 -6.54 24.97 44.12
N GLU A 511 -7.14 24.24 43.19
CA GLU A 511 -6.49 23.38 42.20
C GLU A 511 -7.43 23.21 40.98
N PRO A 512 -6.90 22.83 39.80
CA PRO A 512 -7.73 22.60 38.62
C PRO A 512 -8.43 21.24 38.67
N HIS A 513 -9.62 21.14 38.06
CA HIS A 513 -10.45 19.93 37.86
C HIS A 513 -11.42 19.50 38.98
N PRO A 514 -11.33 19.94 40.25
CA PRO A 514 -12.49 19.90 41.14
C PRO A 514 -13.58 20.85 40.67
N GLU A 515 -14.79 20.33 40.50
CA GLU A 515 -15.95 21.14 40.13
C GLU A 515 -17.01 21.07 41.22
N ASP A 516 -17.22 22.21 41.88
CA ASP A 516 -18.32 22.42 42.80
C ASP A 516 -19.54 22.96 42.06
N THR A 517 -20.60 22.16 42.04
CA THR A 517 -21.87 22.54 41.42
C THR A 517 -22.84 23.22 42.39
N ASN A 518 -22.60 23.12 43.70
CA ASN A 518 -23.47 23.61 44.75
C ASN A 518 -22.95 24.90 45.41
N ARG A 519 -22.57 25.90 44.61
CA ARG A 519 -21.88 27.11 45.10
C ARG A 519 -22.65 27.99 46.12
N ALA A 520 -23.89 27.64 46.43
CA ALA A 520 -24.71 28.36 47.40
C ALA A 520 -24.28 28.12 48.86
N ASN A 521 -23.59 27.01 49.16
CA ASN A 521 -23.10 26.68 50.50
C ASN A 521 -21.61 27.03 50.71
N ASP A 522 -20.92 27.52 49.67
CA ASP A 522 -19.53 28.00 49.69
C ASP A 522 -19.33 29.23 50.57
N VAL A 523 -20.40 29.99 50.85
CA VAL A 523 -20.33 31.21 51.64
C VAL A 523 -21.22 31.15 52.87
N ARG A 524 -20.69 31.61 54.00
CA ARG A 524 -21.48 31.81 55.22
C ARG A 524 -21.01 33.05 55.95
N SER A 525 -21.97 33.83 56.43
CA SER A 525 -21.71 35.02 57.25
C SER A 525 -22.49 34.98 58.57
N ILE A 526 -21.97 35.70 59.55
CA ILE A 526 -22.61 35.89 60.85
C ILE A 526 -22.32 37.31 61.35
N SER A 527 -23.31 37.91 62.01
CA SER A 527 -23.16 39.19 62.68
C SER A 527 -22.92 39.03 64.18
N TRP A 528 -22.09 39.89 64.76
CA TRP A 528 -22.01 40.10 66.19
C TRP A 528 -22.98 41.21 66.57
N VAL A 529 -23.99 40.88 67.37
CA VAL A 529 -24.98 41.84 67.87
C VAL A 529 -24.80 41.98 69.38
N PRO A 530 -24.67 43.20 69.91
CA PRO A 530 -24.43 43.44 71.32
C PRO A 530 -25.66 43.10 72.18
N PRO A 531 -25.55 42.13 73.12
CA PRO A 531 -26.56 41.93 74.15
C PRO A 531 -26.21 42.70 75.43
N ASP A 532 -27.22 43.01 76.22
CA ASP A 532 -27.13 43.47 77.62
C ASP A 532 -28.03 42.58 78.48
N VAL A 533 -27.42 41.65 79.20
CA VAL A 533 -28.09 40.71 80.09
C VAL A 533 -28.42 41.45 81.37
N LYS A 534 -29.67 41.41 81.82
CA LYS A 534 -30.18 42.26 82.92
C LYS A 534 -29.81 43.73 82.72
N PRO A 535 -30.48 44.42 81.78
CA PRO A 535 -30.17 45.80 81.47
C PRO A 535 -30.12 46.69 82.71
N ARG A 536 -29.20 47.66 82.70
CA ARG A 536 -28.94 48.60 83.81
C ARG A 536 -28.36 47.95 85.08
N SER A 537 -27.84 46.72 84.99
CA SER A 537 -27.18 46.02 86.10
C SER A 537 -25.84 45.43 85.67
N PHE A 538 -24.71 45.95 86.16
CA PHE A 538 -23.37 45.41 85.87
C PHE A 538 -22.56 45.07 87.14
N PRO A 539 -21.97 43.86 87.25
CA PRO A 539 -22.18 42.69 86.41
C PRO A 539 -23.55 42.05 86.65
N SER A 540 -24.10 41.48 85.59
CA SER A 540 -25.45 40.95 85.55
C SER A 540 -25.58 39.70 86.41
N SER A 541 -26.04 39.88 87.65
CA SER A 541 -26.06 38.80 88.64
C SER A 541 -27.27 37.88 88.43
N ILE A 542 -27.05 36.63 88.03
CA ILE A 542 -28.12 35.64 87.78
C ILE A 542 -28.06 34.57 88.88
N ASN A 543 -29.18 34.28 89.54
CA ASN A 543 -29.24 33.17 90.49
C ASN A 543 -29.71 31.91 89.76
N VAL A 544 -28.83 30.94 89.55
CA VAL A 544 -29.10 29.76 88.71
C VAL A 544 -30.03 28.73 89.37
N LYS A 545 -30.22 28.79 90.70
CA LYS A 545 -31.15 27.90 91.44
C LYS A 545 -32.54 28.51 91.62
N LYS A 546 -32.72 29.79 91.31
CA LYS A 546 -34.00 30.48 91.48
C LYS A 546 -34.78 30.42 90.16
N GLU A 547 -35.98 29.86 90.21
CA GLU A 547 -36.92 29.96 89.09
C GLU A 547 -37.25 31.44 88.79
N GLY A 548 -37.23 31.79 87.51
CA GLY A 548 -37.48 33.15 87.08
C GLY A 548 -37.05 33.42 85.65
N LEU A 549 -37.30 34.64 85.21
CA LEU A 549 -36.94 35.12 83.88
C LEU A 549 -35.71 36.03 83.94
N ILE A 550 -34.83 35.87 82.96
CA ILE A 550 -33.66 36.71 82.73
C ILE A 550 -34.05 37.70 81.61
N PRO A 551 -34.18 39.00 81.91
CA PRO A 551 -34.28 40.00 80.86
C PRO A 551 -32.94 40.11 80.14
N VAL A 552 -32.94 40.12 78.81
CA VAL A 552 -31.78 40.39 77.95
C VAL A 552 -32.23 41.39 76.90
N ALA A 553 -31.58 42.55 76.83
CA ALA A 553 -31.77 43.51 75.76
C ALA A 553 -30.85 43.17 74.58
N ILE A 554 -31.40 43.16 73.39
CA ILE A 554 -30.66 43.17 72.14
C ILE A 554 -30.57 44.64 71.74
N LEU A 555 -29.37 45.21 71.82
CA LEU A 555 -29.19 46.66 71.65
C LEU A 555 -29.25 47.02 70.17
N SER A 556 -30.05 48.04 69.86
CA SER A 556 -30.04 48.68 68.55
C SER A 556 -28.76 49.51 68.41
N THR A 557 -28.24 49.61 67.19
CA THR A 557 -27.07 50.42 66.86
C THR A 557 -27.40 51.38 65.72
N ALA A 558 -26.40 52.16 65.24
CA ALA A 558 -26.57 52.94 64.03
C ALA A 558 -26.81 52.05 62.79
N GLU A 559 -26.27 50.84 62.81
CA GLU A 559 -26.29 49.88 61.71
C GLU A 559 -27.39 48.81 61.84
N PHE A 560 -27.96 48.63 63.03
CA PHE A 560 -28.88 47.54 63.37
C PHE A 560 -30.09 48.03 64.16
N ASN A 561 -31.30 47.65 63.77
CA ASN A 561 -32.51 47.94 64.53
C ASN A 561 -33.08 46.64 65.10
N ALA A 562 -32.83 46.37 66.38
CA ALA A 562 -33.20 45.11 67.01
C ALA A 562 -34.72 44.88 67.01
N VAL A 563 -35.53 45.94 67.16
CA VAL A 563 -36.99 45.84 67.28
C VAL A 563 -37.64 45.37 65.97
N THR A 564 -37.11 45.80 64.82
CA THR A 564 -37.68 45.52 63.49
C THR A 564 -36.95 44.41 62.75
N GLN A 565 -35.66 44.20 63.02
CA GLN A 565 -34.84 43.28 62.25
C GLN A 565 -34.67 41.91 62.91
N VAL A 566 -34.88 41.76 64.22
CA VAL A 566 -34.77 40.44 64.89
C VAL A 566 -36.02 39.62 64.67
N ASP A 567 -35.85 38.38 64.18
CA ASP A 567 -36.89 37.36 64.28
C ASP A 567 -36.94 36.84 65.72
N ARG A 568 -37.92 37.32 66.47
CA ARG A 568 -38.11 37.01 67.90
C ARG A 568 -38.25 35.51 68.15
N THR A 569 -38.79 34.74 67.20
CA THR A 569 -39.03 33.30 67.37
C THR A 569 -37.75 32.47 67.23
N SER A 570 -36.70 33.06 66.67
CA SER A 570 -35.40 32.41 66.45
C SER A 570 -34.44 32.49 67.64
N LEU A 571 -34.81 33.25 68.69
CA LEU A 571 -33.91 33.58 69.80
C LEU A 571 -33.66 32.38 70.71
N THR A 572 -32.39 32.19 71.05
CA THR A 572 -31.92 31.21 72.05
C THR A 572 -30.86 31.87 72.92
N PHE A 573 -30.80 31.46 74.19
CA PHE A 573 -29.92 32.10 75.16
C PHE A 573 -29.46 31.12 76.24
N GLY A 574 -28.17 31.14 76.55
CA GLY A 574 -27.64 30.27 77.60
C GLY A 574 -26.12 30.11 77.57
N ALA A 575 -25.66 28.97 78.06
CA ALA A 575 -24.24 28.64 78.12
C ALA A 575 -23.58 28.61 76.74
N THR A 576 -24.24 27.97 75.77
CA THR A 576 -23.76 27.85 74.38
C THR A 576 -24.51 28.80 73.43
N GLY A 577 -25.63 29.35 73.88
CA GLY A 577 -26.54 30.16 73.08
C GLY A 577 -27.47 29.33 72.22
N LEU A 578 -27.40 27.99 72.25
CA LEU A 578 -28.30 27.09 71.52
C LEU A 578 -29.46 26.60 72.38
N GLU A 579 -29.48 26.95 73.66
CA GLU A 579 -30.50 26.53 74.61
C GLU A 579 -31.85 27.20 74.32
N GLN A 580 -32.91 26.40 74.25
CA GLN A 580 -34.30 26.84 74.02
C GLN A 580 -34.91 27.46 75.28
N SER A 581 -34.35 28.59 75.72
CA SER A 581 -34.76 29.31 76.91
C SER A 581 -35.70 30.49 76.62
N PHE A 582 -35.94 30.84 75.35
CA PHE A 582 -36.78 31.98 74.98
C PHE A 582 -38.23 31.85 75.47
N VAL A 583 -38.76 32.94 76.04
CA VAL A 583 -40.14 33.01 76.54
C VAL A 583 -40.95 34.06 75.78
N ARG A 584 -40.51 35.32 75.75
CA ARG A 584 -41.21 36.43 75.08
C ARG A 584 -40.31 37.66 74.94
N CYS A 585 -40.65 38.58 74.04
CA CYS A 585 -40.09 39.93 74.03
C CYS A 585 -41.15 40.99 74.34
N GLY A 586 -40.71 42.11 74.92
CA GLY A 586 -41.53 43.29 75.14
C GLY A 586 -41.90 44.01 73.83
N SER A 587 -42.99 44.77 73.85
CA SER A 587 -43.45 45.63 72.75
C SER A 587 -44.28 46.79 73.31
N PRO A 588 -44.02 48.06 72.96
CA PRO A 588 -42.95 48.55 72.07
C PRO A 588 -41.54 48.30 72.63
N GLY A 589 -40.49 48.48 71.83
CA GLY A 589 -39.11 48.43 72.30
C GLY A 589 -38.81 49.52 73.33
N GLU A 590 -37.74 49.34 74.10
CA GLU A 590 -37.33 50.22 75.20
C GLU A 590 -35.89 50.66 74.98
N ASP A 591 -35.58 51.95 75.15
CA ASP A 591 -34.21 52.45 75.13
C ASP A 591 -33.57 52.14 76.49
N VAL A 592 -32.85 51.01 76.57
CA VAL A 592 -32.32 50.53 77.86
C VAL A 592 -30.97 51.15 78.20
N ASN A 593 -30.24 51.64 77.19
CA ASN A 593 -28.89 52.21 77.30
C ASN A 593 -28.86 53.75 77.16
N ASP A 594 -30.03 54.39 77.02
CA ASP A 594 -30.24 55.83 76.89
C ASP A 594 -29.53 56.45 75.66
N ASP A 595 -29.44 55.70 74.54
CA ASP A 595 -28.80 56.15 73.29
C ASP A 595 -29.77 56.75 72.25
N GLY A 596 -31.05 56.80 72.59
CA GLY A 596 -32.12 57.33 71.75
C GLY A 596 -32.66 56.33 70.71
N ARG A 597 -32.21 55.07 70.73
CA ARG A 597 -32.72 53.99 69.88
C ARG A 597 -33.50 53.00 70.74
N ALA A 598 -34.61 52.48 70.21
CA ALA A 598 -35.38 51.47 70.91
C ALA A 598 -34.67 50.11 70.80
N ASP A 599 -34.44 49.46 71.93
CA ASP A 599 -33.87 48.12 72.04
C ASP A 599 -34.96 47.05 72.16
N LEU A 600 -34.60 45.81 71.82
CA LEU A 600 -35.50 44.67 71.95
C LEU A 600 -35.20 43.91 73.25
N VAL A 601 -36.03 44.10 74.27
CA VAL A 601 -35.91 43.39 75.55
C VAL A 601 -36.69 42.09 75.52
N CYS A 602 -35.99 40.97 75.68
CA CYS A 602 -36.55 39.63 75.71
C CYS A 602 -36.32 38.94 77.04
N GLN A 603 -37.20 38.00 77.39
CA GLN A 603 -37.21 37.26 78.65
C GLN A 603 -36.87 35.80 78.37
N PHE A 604 -35.94 35.26 79.14
CA PHE A 604 -35.45 33.89 79.00
C PHE A 604 -35.61 33.12 80.31
N ASP A 605 -36.04 31.86 80.23
CA ASP A 605 -36.23 30.98 81.38
C ASP A 605 -34.89 30.55 81.96
N THR A 606 -34.61 30.99 83.19
CA THR A 606 -33.34 30.71 83.89
C THR A 606 -33.02 29.23 83.91
N THR A 607 -34.02 28.36 84.11
CA THR A 607 -33.83 26.91 84.28
C THR A 607 -33.42 26.19 82.99
N LYS A 608 -33.71 26.80 81.84
CA LYS A 608 -33.42 26.25 80.51
C LYS A 608 -32.11 26.76 79.91
N THR A 609 -31.49 27.78 80.52
CA THR A 609 -30.27 28.41 79.98
C THR A 609 -29.02 27.54 80.05
N GLY A 610 -29.03 26.46 80.84
CA GLY A 610 -27.85 25.60 81.02
C GLY A 610 -26.66 26.31 81.69
N LEU A 611 -26.85 27.52 82.24
CA LEU A 611 -25.80 28.28 82.91
C LEU A 611 -25.41 27.59 84.23
N THR A 612 -24.12 27.31 84.42
CA THR A 612 -23.59 26.67 85.63
C THR A 612 -22.55 27.53 86.33
N CYS A 613 -22.42 27.38 87.65
CA CYS A 613 -21.42 28.05 88.46
C CYS A 613 -20.01 27.97 87.85
N GLY A 614 -19.34 29.12 87.73
CA GLY A 614 -18.02 29.24 87.11
C GLY A 614 -18.04 29.82 85.69
N MET A 615 -19.19 29.83 85.00
CA MET A 615 -19.32 30.58 83.75
C MET A 615 -19.35 32.08 84.03
N THR A 616 -18.64 32.85 83.21
CA THR A 616 -18.54 34.31 83.30
C THR A 616 -19.27 35.04 82.18
N THR A 617 -19.79 34.31 81.19
CA THR A 617 -20.47 34.87 80.01
C THR A 617 -21.72 34.07 79.70
N ALA A 618 -22.73 34.75 79.16
CA ALA A 618 -23.89 34.11 78.56
C ALA A 618 -23.99 34.49 77.08
N THR A 619 -24.41 33.54 76.25
CA THR A 619 -24.45 33.68 74.79
C THR A 619 -25.89 33.81 74.33
N LEU A 620 -26.15 34.79 73.47
CA LEU A 620 -27.38 34.97 72.71
C LEU A 620 -27.12 34.58 71.26
N VAL A 621 -28.02 33.78 70.68
CA VAL A 621 -28.03 33.47 69.24
C VAL A 621 -29.42 33.82 68.71
N GLY A 622 -29.47 34.28 67.46
CA GLY A 622 -30.73 34.49 66.77
C GLY A 622 -30.56 34.64 65.27
N ARG A 623 -31.67 34.97 64.63
CA ARG A 623 -31.74 35.34 63.23
C ARG A 623 -32.45 36.66 63.07
N THR A 624 -32.06 37.39 62.04
CA THR A 624 -32.84 38.51 61.55
C THR A 624 -34.03 38.02 60.72
N VAL A 625 -35.00 38.90 60.47
CA VAL A 625 -36.19 38.63 59.64
C VAL A 625 -35.85 38.24 58.20
N ASP A 626 -34.68 38.65 57.69
CA ASP A 626 -34.13 38.22 56.39
C ASP A 626 -33.27 36.94 56.48
N GLY A 627 -33.24 36.29 57.65
CA GLY A 627 -32.66 34.97 57.86
C GLY A 627 -31.18 34.95 58.24
N ARG A 628 -30.49 36.10 58.32
CA ARG A 628 -29.07 36.17 58.70
C ARG A 628 -28.88 35.78 60.16
N ARG A 629 -27.92 34.91 60.44
CA ARG A 629 -27.57 34.52 61.81
C ARG A 629 -26.83 35.66 62.49
N PHE A 630 -27.09 35.85 63.78
CA PHE A 630 -26.28 36.68 64.64
C PHE A 630 -26.01 36.00 65.98
N GLU A 631 -24.93 36.42 66.60
CA GLU A 631 -24.47 35.97 67.91
C GLU A 631 -24.03 37.15 68.75
N GLY A 632 -24.12 37.02 70.07
CA GLY A 632 -23.64 38.02 71.02
C GLY A 632 -23.36 37.39 72.36
N GLN A 633 -22.45 37.99 73.13
CA GLN A 633 -22.21 37.57 74.51
C GLN A 633 -22.16 38.78 75.42
N ASP A 634 -22.53 38.56 76.67
CA ASP A 634 -22.41 39.54 77.74
C ASP A 634 -21.86 38.90 79.02
N ASP A 635 -21.29 39.73 79.88
CA ASP A 635 -20.66 39.32 81.12
C ASP A 635 -21.72 39.06 82.21
N VAL A 636 -21.68 37.88 82.84
CA VAL A 636 -22.63 37.48 83.88
C VAL A 636 -21.92 37.07 85.16
N LYS A 637 -22.56 37.35 86.30
CA LYS A 637 -22.13 36.85 87.61
C LYS A 637 -23.13 35.82 88.11
N LEU A 638 -22.78 34.55 88.04
CA LEU A 638 -23.67 33.49 88.51
C LEU A 638 -23.61 33.37 90.04
N THR A 639 -24.79 33.34 90.67
CA THR A 639 -25.03 33.29 92.11
C THR A 639 -25.99 32.15 92.45
N GLY A 640 -26.17 31.84 93.73
CA GLY A 640 -26.97 30.67 94.13
C GLY A 640 -26.28 29.34 93.84
N CYS A 641 -25.00 29.39 93.49
CA CYS A 641 -24.03 28.35 93.81
C CYS A 641 -24.04 28.16 95.33
#